data_AF-A0A815IA24-F1
#
_entry.id   AF-A0A815IA24-F1
#
_cell.length_a   1.000
_cell.length_b   1.000
_cell.length_c   1.000
_cell.angle_alpha   90.00
_cell.angle_beta   90.00
_cell.angle_gamma   90.00
#
_symmetry.space_group_name_H-M   'P 1'
#
loop_
_entity.id
_entity.type
_entity.pdbx_description
1 polymer ?
#
loop_
_entity_poly.entity_id
_entity_poly.type
_entity_poly.pdbx_seq_one_letter_code
_entity_poly.pdbx_strand_id
1 'polypeptide(L)'
;MASYFKTPFNINGHHHYIEVKVPKNETSSTNNIICCVDVSGSMSGSPIRNVCEVLRDIYKRTKIEYPLFTYNTTANTQLTIKSVENQDLNANGGTSFSSVFTAIQNHLINNQKSTTFIFMTDGQDTDSKDALKRAMTILNLTIKGLAKTVTIIFHVIGFGDVNNSFLDEVRKLGTKEGLFRYSTQSAELQNNFNDMFEYAMSAKEYTIVINNQSYTANSNEETVGFLINNINIDNTITNEIIVRSSDGELKVPLELKENISPLQVVRALNLISPDDKESVQQIRTYLYSIIPTGNMNLTEKLELEQIKNEIDERMMEYTNLFTQIKMGQVPEQVKLKLSALRHDATFANAQRRKKLDLRINKNVDYFRKTDISGILDGYKTSIDQQGWNDIKQQKPDWICTYSNDDIYEMMRKTSDNIMCLGILIERNEEAITSPTKGLKLINVSNTIISYDSFIAAMNLAKTTQTNDNNYGQFNGINDAYCVVGQLHEKINAVIPLYINYEHMKRIRILEGIWLGYMFTLDSYGYDKQQEIGLLKLLYDIIMQRTGTSRYKQIIKELEKVCHFIITESIGFKSAYGEKTYENFIANIHGRQNGTYDLSIPLIIGYLKNDFKSILMPVYYEYLRQCLRKKMPVDKNLIIDRLLYGDESQRVKTVASNTNTTGVDINQDPDYVEQSFIKYFHDEMCKPIELIPETTTGEDRKLITIEPETEYIKTILQSIDNQLSLGVPTVIKNMLKYCELDENYIENHLDYDELRKELLMILYFDPCVPVNITKSNVLNMIDEKLQGNRDNSTIFNFTPETIRIITYKVLTAKTLEGFAGLLRKYCPKRCGPVFTESIKNFMILPQTDENNVLIKEKLIALLTNTVGYSRLYDNQMSNFCWQPLADVDISLLEKIVGQDELKKIEQDNRGKKVLHCYRTINKANQHGHSNYNPNMNYTFVFTGYNDRH
;
A
#
# COMPACT_ATOMS: atom_id res chain seq x y z
N MET A 1 15.09 24.62 33.60
CA MET A 1 16.52 24.60 34.01
C MET A 1 17.06 23.21 33.68
N ALA A 2 18.24 23.09 33.06
CA ALA A 2 18.83 21.81 32.73
C ALA A 2 20.18 21.68 33.43
N SER A 3 20.48 20.50 33.98
CA SER A 3 21.77 20.20 34.59
C SER A 3 22.38 18.98 33.93
N TYR A 4 23.70 18.94 33.82
CA TYR A 4 24.39 17.76 33.31
C TYR A 4 25.58 17.36 34.16
N PHE A 5 25.94 16.09 34.10
CA PHE A 5 27.16 15.57 34.69
C PHE A 5 27.69 14.37 33.89
N LYS A 6 28.99 14.11 34.02
CA LYS A 6 29.63 12.91 33.47
C LYS A 6 29.33 11.72 34.38
N THR A 7 28.80 10.63 33.82
CA THR A 7 28.40 9.47 34.63
C THR A 7 29.61 8.87 35.35
N PRO A 8 29.47 8.45 36.62
CA PRO A 8 30.58 7.87 37.39
C PRO A 8 30.92 6.44 36.94
N PHE A 9 30.05 5.82 36.15
CA PHE A 9 30.22 4.49 35.60
C PHE A 9 30.60 4.58 34.11
N ASN A 10 31.38 3.60 33.65
CA ASN A 10 31.82 3.45 32.25
C ASN A 10 31.32 2.11 31.71
N ILE A 11 30.01 2.00 31.55
CA ILE A 11 29.36 0.80 31.01
C ILE A 11 29.03 1.15 29.56
N ASN A 12 29.66 0.45 28.61
CA ASN A 12 29.51 0.67 27.17
C ASN A 12 29.94 2.08 26.68
N GLY A 13 30.87 2.71 27.41
CA GLY A 13 31.46 4.01 27.05
C GLY A 13 31.22 5.12 28.09
N HIS A 14 31.81 6.28 27.82
CA HIS A 14 31.61 7.48 28.64
C HIS A 14 30.29 8.15 28.27
N HIS A 15 29.42 8.28 29.25
CA HIS A 15 28.12 8.91 29.08
C HIS A 15 28.05 10.23 29.84
N HIS A 16 27.28 11.16 29.29
CA HIS A 16 26.82 12.35 30.00
C HIS A 16 25.33 12.21 30.25
N TYR A 17 24.92 12.43 31.50
CA TYR A 17 23.51 12.48 31.87
C TYR A 17 23.07 13.94 31.92
N ILE A 18 21.98 14.25 31.21
CA ILE A 18 21.35 15.57 31.22
C ILE A 18 19.96 15.43 31.82
N GLU A 19 19.70 16.19 32.87
CA GLU A 19 18.41 16.28 33.54
C GLU A 19 17.78 17.64 33.24
N VAL A 20 16.61 17.63 32.58
CA VAL A 20 15.86 18.82 32.22
C VAL A 20 14.64 18.94 33.12
N LYS A 21 14.53 20.02 33.89
CA LYS A 21 13.29 20.39 34.59
C LYS A 21 12.30 21.02 33.62
N VAL A 22 11.16 20.38 33.43
CA VAL A 22 10.06 20.80 32.56
C VAL A 22 8.95 21.39 33.43
N PRO A 23 8.28 22.48 33.02
CA PRO A 23 7.20 23.07 33.81
C PRO A 23 6.10 22.06 34.14
N LYS A 24 5.76 21.94 35.43
CA LYS A 24 4.61 21.19 35.89
C LYS A 24 3.36 21.97 35.49
N ASN A 25 2.73 21.60 34.38
CA ASN A 25 1.41 22.14 34.05
C ASN A 25 0.42 21.61 35.11
N GLU A 26 0.05 22.46 36.08
CA GLU A 26 -0.92 22.14 37.14
C GLU A 26 -2.34 21.86 36.60
N THR A 27 -2.59 22.21 35.34
CA THR A 27 -3.71 21.64 34.59
C THR A 27 -3.20 20.40 33.87
N SER A 28 -3.67 19.22 34.29
CA SER A 28 -3.64 18.02 33.46
C SER A 28 -4.10 18.41 32.06
N SER A 29 -3.17 18.58 31.13
CA SER A 29 -3.49 18.71 29.71
C SER A 29 -4.13 17.37 29.37
N THR A 30 -5.46 17.34 29.43
CA THR A 30 -6.29 16.16 29.30
C THR A 30 -5.89 15.44 28.02
N ASN A 31 -5.07 14.38 28.12
CA ASN A 31 -4.99 13.42 27.04
C ASN A 31 -6.43 12.98 26.82
N ASN A 32 -7.03 13.36 25.68
CA ASN A 32 -8.41 13.02 25.37
C ASN A 32 -8.40 11.53 25.02
N ILE A 33 -8.41 10.68 26.04
CA ILE A 33 -8.37 9.23 25.91
C ILE A 33 -9.82 8.73 25.88
N ILE A 34 -10.13 7.94 24.86
CA ILE A 34 -11.45 7.33 24.69
C ILE A 34 -11.27 5.82 24.59
N CYS A 35 -11.91 5.09 25.50
CA CYS A 35 -11.91 3.64 25.48
C CYS A 35 -13.06 3.16 24.60
N CYS A 36 -12.76 2.44 23.51
CA CYS A 36 -13.73 1.80 22.64
C CYS A 36 -13.76 0.30 22.93
N VAL A 37 -14.83 -0.19 23.56
CA VAL A 37 -14.94 -1.56 24.09
C VAL A 37 -16.07 -2.32 23.39
N ASP A 38 -15.73 -3.47 22.82
CA ASP A 38 -16.70 -4.42 22.30
C ASP A 38 -17.53 -5.04 23.44
N VAL A 39 -18.85 -5.01 23.28
CA VAL A 39 -19.83 -5.61 24.21
C VAL A 39 -20.74 -6.60 23.48
N SER A 40 -20.24 -7.21 22.40
CA SER A 40 -20.95 -8.26 21.65
C SER A 40 -21.19 -9.53 22.49
N GLY A 41 -22.03 -10.44 21.99
CA GLY A 41 -22.36 -11.68 22.71
C GLY A 41 -21.15 -12.58 23.01
N SER A 42 -20.11 -12.55 22.17
CA SER A 42 -18.87 -13.33 22.38
C SER A 42 -18.08 -12.87 23.60
N MET A 43 -18.22 -11.60 23.99
CA MET A 43 -17.56 -11.02 25.16
C MET A 43 -18.15 -11.49 26.49
N SER A 44 -19.27 -12.22 26.47
CA SER A 44 -19.96 -12.66 27.68
C SER A 44 -19.11 -13.58 28.57
N GLY A 45 -19.27 -13.46 29.88
CA GLY A 45 -18.52 -14.24 30.87
C GLY A 45 -17.23 -13.56 31.32
N SER A 46 -16.12 -14.31 31.32
CA SER A 46 -14.83 -13.81 31.85
C SER A 46 -14.24 -12.60 31.10
N PRO A 47 -14.34 -12.48 29.76
CA PRO A 47 -13.68 -11.38 29.04
C PRO A 47 -14.22 -10.00 29.44
N ILE A 48 -15.54 -9.80 29.38
CA ILE A 48 -16.15 -8.51 29.73
C ILE A 48 -15.96 -8.14 31.21
N ARG A 49 -15.97 -9.14 32.09
CA ARG A 49 -15.74 -8.93 33.53
C ARG A 49 -14.32 -8.42 33.78
N ASN A 50 -13.31 -9.02 33.14
CA ASN A 50 -11.92 -8.60 33.28
C ASN A 50 -11.70 -7.18 32.73
N VAL A 51 -12.35 -6.83 31.61
CA VAL A 51 -12.32 -5.45 31.09
C VAL A 51 -12.95 -4.47 32.08
N CYS A 52 -14.10 -4.82 32.68
CA CYS A 52 -14.75 -3.97 33.68
C CYS A 52 -13.88 -3.80 34.94
N GLU A 53 -13.20 -4.85 35.40
CA GLU A 53 -12.25 -4.78 36.52
C GLU A 53 -11.09 -3.80 36.21
N VAL A 54 -10.50 -3.85 35.02
CA VAL A 54 -9.46 -2.89 34.61
C VAL A 54 -9.97 -1.47 34.59
N LEU A 55 -11.13 -1.23 33.97
CA LEU A 55 -11.72 0.11 33.86
C LEU A 55 -12.07 0.68 35.24
N ARG A 56 -12.53 -0.16 36.18
CA ARG A 56 -12.73 0.22 37.59
C ARG A 56 -11.43 0.62 38.24
N ASP A 57 -10.38 -0.18 38.08
CA ASP A 57 -9.09 0.09 38.69
C ASP A 57 -8.46 1.38 38.15
N ILE A 58 -8.58 1.61 36.84
CA ILE A 58 -8.20 2.87 36.19
C ILE A 58 -8.96 4.04 36.81
N TYR A 59 -10.28 3.95 36.94
CA TYR A 59 -11.08 5.04 37.54
C TYR A 59 -10.73 5.26 39.01
N LYS A 60 -10.52 4.18 39.79
CA LYS A 60 -10.11 4.26 41.19
C LYS A 60 -8.75 4.94 41.34
N ARG A 61 -7.79 4.65 40.46
CA ARG A 61 -6.43 5.21 40.47
C ARG A 61 -6.40 6.66 40.00
N THR A 62 -7.07 6.98 38.89
CA THR A 62 -6.98 8.30 38.23
C THR A 62 -8.01 9.30 38.75
N LYS A 63 -9.16 8.83 39.22
CA LYS A 63 -10.35 9.66 39.56
C LYS A 63 -10.83 10.56 38.41
N ILE A 64 -10.44 10.27 37.17
CA ILE A 64 -10.83 11.01 35.96
C ILE A 64 -11.92 10.22 35.22
N GLU A 65 -12.98 10.91 34.80
CA GLU A 65 -14.09 10.31 34.03
C GLU A 65 -13.76 10.27 32.53
N TYR A 66 -12.97 9.28 32.10
CA TYR A 66 -12.69 9.06 30.68
C TYR A 66 -13.95 8.59 29.91
N PRO A 67 -14.21 9.13 28.71
CA PRO A 67 -15.28 8.63 27.85
C PRO A 67 -15.10 7.16 27.48
N LEU A 68 -16.21 6.41 27.50
CA LEU A 68 -16.27 5.00 27.20
C LEU A 68 -17.30 4.76 26.08
N PHE A 69 -16.80 4.35 24.91
CA PHE A 69 -17.61 4.00 23.76
C PHE A 69 -17.80 2.50 23.74
N THR A 70 -18.96 2.03 24.17
CA THR A 70 -19.29 0.61 24.07
C THR A 70 -19.98 0.34 22.74
N TYR A 71 -19.66 -0.77 22.08
CA TYR A 71 -20.32 -1.12 20.83
C TYR A 71 -20.64 -2.60 20.70
N ASN A 72 -21.77 -2.89 20.08
CA ASN A 72 -22.19 -4.21 19.62
C ASN A 72 -22.79 -4.06 18.21
N THR A 73 -24.08 -4.30 18.00
CA THR A 73 -24.83 -3.90 16.81
C THR A 73 -24.98 -2.37 16.69
N THR A 74 -24.91 -1.64 17.81
CA THR A 74 -24.90 -0.16 17.83
C THR A 74 -23.80 0.36 18.76
N ALA A 75 -23.39 1.61 18.59
CA ALA A 75 -22.43 2.28 19.45
C ALA A 75 -23.12 3.20 20.45
N ASN A 76 -22.74 3.12 21.73
CA ASN A 76 -23.17 4.01 22.80
C ASN A 76 -21.98 4.85 23.28
N THR A 77 -22.11 6.18 23.17
CA THR A 77 -21.07 7.17 23.50
C THR A 77 -21.36 7.96 24.77
N GLN A 78 -22.45 7.63 25.48
CA GLN A 78 -22.88 8.37 26.68
C GLN A 78 -22.24 7.86 27.98
N LEU A 79 -21.51 6.75 27.92
CA LEU A 79 -20.90 6.12 29.09
C LEU A 79 -19.51 6.72 29.35
N THR A 80 -19.09 6.62 30.61
CA THR A 80 -17.72 6.89 31.05
C THR A 80 -17.19 5.69 31.81
N ILE A 81 -15.90 5.64 32.08
CA ILE A 81 -15.32 4.56 32.89
C ILE A 81 -15.87 4.52 34.33
N LYS A 82 -16.47 5.63 34.81
CA LYS A 82 -17.19 5.64 36.09
C LYS A 82 -18.48 4.82 36.04
N SER A 83 -19.11 4.71 34.87
CA SER A 83 -20.32 3.92 34.68
C SER A 83 -20.12 2.46 35.04
N VAL A 84 -18.89 1.94 34.96
CA VAL A 84 -18.57 0.56 35.35
C VAL A 84 -18.18 0.40 36.83
N GLU A 85 -18.11 1.49 37.61
CA GLU A 85 -17.69 1.46 39.03
C GLU A 85 -18.51 0.46 39.85
N ASN A 86 -19.83 0.47 39.67
CA ASN A 86 -20.77 -0.30 40.48
C ASN A 86 -21.55 -1.37 39.68
N GLN A 87 -21.33 -1.47 38.37
CA GLN A 87 -22.05 -2.40 37.50
C GLN A 87 -21.14 -2.87 36.36
N ASP A 88 -21.18 -4.15 36.00
CA ASP A 88 -20.48 -4.65 34.80
C ASP A 88 -21.24 -4.25 33.53
N LEU A 89 -20.52 -4.13 32.42
CA LEU A 89 -21.11 -3.94 31.11
C LEU A 89 -21.86 -5.21 30.69
N ASN A 90 -23.03 -5.04 30.08
CA ASN A 90 -23.84 -6.15 29.59
C ASN A 90 -23.41 -6.53 28.17
N ALA A 91 -22.79 -7.70 28.02
CA ALA A 91 -22.39 -8.25 26.72
C ALA A 91 -23.60 -8.89 25.99
N ASN A 92 -23.99 -8.35 24.84
CA ASN A 92 -25.04 -8.89 23.96
C ASN A 92 -24.93 -8.37 22.52
N GLY A 93 -25.64 -9.00 21.59
CA GLY A 93 -25.71 -8.56 20.19
C GLY A 93 -24.53 -9.00 19.31
N GLY A 94 -24.43 -8.42 18.11
CA GLY A 94 -23.34 -8.67 17.16
C GLY A 94 -22.16 -7.72 17.35
N THR A 95 -21.23 -7.72 16.41
CA THR A 95 -20.05 -6.85 16.39
C THR A 95 -20.12 -5.97 15.15
N SER A 96 -20.48 -4.69 15.28
CA SER A 96 -20.59 -3.72 14.18
C SER A 96 -19.47 -2.69 14.28
N PHE A 97 -18.41 -2.88 13.49
CA PHE A 97 -17.32 -1.89 13.41
C PHE A 97 -17.76 -0.62 12.68
N SER A 98 -18.74 -0.71 11.78
CA SER A 98 -19.28 0.47 11.09
C SER A 98 -19.95 1.44 12.07
N SER A 99 -20.65 0.92 13.09
CA SER A 99 -21.32 1.73 14.10
C SER A 99 -20.34 2.53 14.98
N VAL A 100 -19.29 1.88 15.48
CA VAL A 100 -18.27 2.52 16.32
C VAL A 100 -17.40 3.49 15.53
N PHE A 101 -17.05 3.20 14.27
CA PHE A 101 -16.32 4.15 13.44
C PHE A 101 -17.14 5.41 13.12
N THR A 102 -18.46 5.27 12.92
CA THR A 102 -19.36 6.41 12.77
C THR A 102 -19.45 7.23 14.05
N ALA A 103 -19.48 6.58 15.22
CA ALA A 103 -19.46 7.26 16.51
C ALA A 103 -18.15 8.04 16.75
N ILE A 104 -17.00 7.43 16.41
CA ILE A 104 -15.68 8.08 16.47
C ILE A 104 -15.63 9.27 15.52
N GLN A 105 -16.12 9.12 14.29
CA GLN A 105 -16.20 10.20 13.32
C GLN A 105 -16.99 11.40 13.88
N ASN A 106 -18.18 11.16 14.40
CA ASN A 106 -19.03 12.21 14.98
C ASN A 106 -18.33 12.89 16.16
N HIS A 107 -17.60 12.13 16.98
CA HIS A 107 -16.81 12.70 18.07
C HIS A 107 -15.71 13.62 17.55
N LEU A 108 -14.94 13.21 16.52
CA LEU A 108 -13.85 14.02 15.97
C LEU A 108 -14.33 15.28 15.26
N ILE A 109 -15.50 15.24 14.60
CA ILE A 109 -16.12 16.41 13.99
C ILE A 109 -16.50 17.43 15.07
N ASN A 110 -17.06 16.96 16.18
CA ASN A 110 -17.50 17.82 17.28
C ASN A 110 -16.35 18.27 18.19
N ASN A 111 -15.25 17.50 18.26
CA ASN A 111 -14.10 17.75 19.13
C ASN A 111 -12.78 17.67 18.34
N GLN A 112 -12.34 18.81 17.83
CA GLN A 112 -11.09 18.95 17.06
C GLN A 112 -9.85 19.04 17.96
N LYS A 113 -9.69 18.09 18.90
CA LYS A 113 -8.55 17.99 19.81
C LYS A 113 -7.75 16.70 19.58
N SER A 114 -6.48 16.71 19.95
CA SER A 114 -5.65 15.50 19.92
C SER A 114 -6.28 14.42 20.80
N THR A 115 -6.56 13.26 20.22
CA THR A 115 -7.40 12.22 20.83
C THR A 115 -6.75 10.84 20.64
N THR A 116 -6.70 10.07 21.71
CA THR A 116 -6.16 8.71 21.73
C THR A 116 -7.29 7.72 21.95
N PHE A 117 -7.51 6.84 20.98
CA PHE A 117 -8.51 5.77 21.06
C PHE A 117 -7.83 4.46 21.50
N ILE A 118 -8.41 3.79 22.50
CA ILE A 118 -8.07 2.42 22.86
C ILE A 118 -9.20 1.53 22.36
N PHE A 119 -8.99 0.89 21.22
CA PHE A 119 -9.97 0.07 20.52
C PHE A 119 -9.78 -1.41 20.85
N MET A 120 -10.81 -2.06 21.38
CA MET A 120 -10.75 -3.44 21.84
C MET A 120 -11.90 -4.28 21.28
N THR A 121 -11.61 -5.45 20.72
CA THR A 121 -12.59 -6.40 20.18
C THR A 121 -12.16 -7.86 20.37
N ASP A 122 -13.16 -8.75 20.46
CA ASP A 122 -12.96 -10.20 20.49
C ASP A 122 -13.50 -10.96 19.26
N GLY A 123 -14.15 -10.23 18.35
CA GLY A 123 -14.92 -10.80 17.25
C GLY A 123 -14.57 -10.21 15.88
N GLN A 124 -15.25 -10.71 14.87
CA GLN A 124 -15.18 -10.18 13.50
C GLN A 124 -16.42 -9.32 13.21
N ASP A 125 -16.28 -8.40 12.26
CA ASP A 125 -17.39 -7.56 11.82
C ASP A 125 -18.56 -8.41 11.32
N THR A 126 -19.74 -8.13 11.86
CA THR A 126 -21.01 -8.77 11.47
C THR A 126 -21.78 -7.97 10.42
N ASP A 127 -21.30 -6.77 10.05
CA ASP A 127 -21.91 -5.96 9.01
C ASP A 127 -21.50 -6.41 7.58
N SER A 128 -22.22 -5.87 6.59
CA SER A 128 -21.82 -6.05 5.18
C SER A 128 -20.44 -5.44 4.92
N LYS A 129 -19.60 -6.13 4.14
CA LYS A 129 -18.26 -5.65 3.74
C LYS A 129 -18.27 -4.24 3.13
N ASP A 130 -19.33 -3.89 2.40
CA ASP A 130 -19.51 -2.55 1.80
C ASP A 130 -19.84 -1.46 2.84
N ALA A 131 -20.54 -1.80 3.92
CA ALA A 131 -20.81 -0.87 5.01
C ALA A 131 -19.52 -0.55 5.79
N LEU A 132 -18.74 -1.59 6.13
CA LEU A 132 -17.46 -1.43 6.80
C LEU A 132 -16.48 -0.58 5.99
N LYS A 133 -16.32 -0.91 4.69
CA LYS A 133 -15.42 -0.19 3.79
C LYS A 133 -15.81 1.28 3.64
N ARG A 134 -17.12 1.59 3.57
CA ARG A 134 -17.61 2.97 3.55
C ARG A 134 -17.30 3.70 4.86
N ALA A 135 -17.59 3.09 6.01
CA ALA A 135 -17.31 3.69 7.32
C ALA A 135 -15.81 3.99 7.51
N MET A 136 -14.93 3.05 7.16
CA MET A 136 -13.47 3.26 7.22
C MET A 136 -13.00 4.37 6.26
N THR A 137 -13.54 4.41 5.04
CA THR A 137 -13.18 5.45 4.06
C THR A 137 -13.58 6.84 4.56
N ILE A 138 -14.79 6.97 5.10
CA ILE A 138 -15.31 8.22 5.63
C ILE A 138 -14.53 8.67 6.87
N LEU A 139 -14.20 7.76 7.79
CA LEU A 139 -13.38 8.05 8.96
C LEU A 139 -11.98 8.53 8.55
N ASN A 140 -11.34 7.86 7.59
CA ASN A 140 -10.02 8.26 7.08
C ASN A 140 -10.05 9.66 6.42
N LEU A 141 -11.09 9.97 5.64
CA LEU A 141 -11.29 11.30 5.08
C LEU A 141 -11.48 12.36 6.18
N THR A 142 -12.22 12.02 7.24
CA THR A 142 -12.44 12.92 8.39
C THR A 142 -11.13 13.22 9.11
N ILE A 143 -10.31 12.19 9.40
CA ILE A 143 -9.00 12.35 10.04
C ILE A 143 -8.06 13.20 9.18
N LYS A 144 -8.03 12.97 7.86
CA LYS A 144 -7.23 13.77 6.92
C LYS A 144 -7.69 15.23 6.80
N GLY A 145 -8.97 15.49 7.10
CA GLY A 145 -9.55 16.83 7.10
C GLY A 145 -9.26 17.64 8.37
N LEU A 146 -8.72 17.04 9.43
CA LEU A 146 -8.35 17.74 10.66
C LEU A 146 -7.09 18.60 10.47
N ALA A 147 -6.93 19.62 11.31
CA ALA A 147 -5.73 20.47 11.30
C ALA A 147 -4.46 19.63 11.55
N LYS A 148 -3.36 19.96 10.85
CA LYS A 148 -2.08 19.22 10.93
C LYS A 148 -1.47 19.14 12.34
N THR A 149 -1.89 20.00 13.25
CA THR A 149 -1.46 20.05 14.65
C THR A 149 -2.21 19.06 15.55
N VAL A 150 -3.33 18.50 15.08
CA VAL A 150 -4.15 17.54 15.84
C VAL A 150 -3.60 16.13 15.65
N THR A 151 -3.28 15.47 16.76
CA THR A 151 -2.75 14.10 16.75
C THR A 151 -3.84 13.10 17.12
N ILE A 152 -4.12 12.16 16.22
CA ILE A 152 -5.08 11.06 16.43
C ILE A 152 -4.32 9.74 16.45
N ILE A 153 -4.51 8.94 17.51
CA ILE A 153 -3.83 7.65 17.69
C ILE A 153 -4.87 6.56 17.96
N PHE A 154 -4.73 5.41 17.31
CA PHE A 154 -5.55 4.22 17.55
C PHE A 154 -4.68 3.10 18.11
N HIS A 155 -4.75 2.89 19.42
CA HIS A 155 -4.25 1.68 20.06
C HIS A 155 -5.27 0.57 19.92
N VAL A 156 -4.84 -0.63 19.55
CA VAL A 156 -5.73 -1.74 19.25
C VAL A 156 -5.41 -2.96 20.09
N ILE A 157 -6.43 -3.54 20.70
CA ILE A 157 -6.38 -4.75 21.51
C ILE A 157 -7.26 -5.82 20.86
N GLY A 158 -6.66 -6.88 20.34
CA GLY A 158 -7.36 -8.07 19.87
C GLY A 158 -7.44 -9.12 20.98
N PHE A 159 -8.61 -9.72 21.17
CA PHE A 159 -8.82 -10.83 22.10
C PHE A 159 -9.38 -12.05 21.35
N GLY A 160 -8.85 -13.25 21.56
CA GLY A 160 -9.40 -14.46 20.91
C GLY A 160 -9.24 -14.50 19.38
N ASP A 161 -10.21 -15.07 18.67
CA ASP A 161 -10.13 -15.34 17.22
C ASP A 161 -10.54 -14.12 16.37
N VAL A 162 -9.68 -13.11 16.34
CA VAL A 162 -9.89 -11.85 15.63
C VAL A 162 -9.04 -11.73 14.37
N ASN A 163 -9.53 -10.96 13.40
CA ASN A 163 -8.77 -10.67 12.18
C ASN A 163 -7.63 -9.66 12.44
N ASN A 164 -6.44 -10.19 12.72
CA ASN A 164 -5.24 -9.39 12.99
C ASN A 164 -4.86 -8.46 11.83
N SER A 165 -5.16 -8.81 10.58
CA SER A 165 -4.88 -7.93 9.42
C SER A 165 -5.76 -6.68 9.47
N PHE A 166 -7.05 -6.85 9.79
CA PHE A 166 -7.97 -5.74 9.94
C PHE A 166 -7.59 -4.84 11.12
N LEU A 167 -7.25 -5.42 12.27
CA LEU A 167 -6.83 -4.65 13.44
C LEU A 167 -5.53 -3.87 13.22
N ASP A 168 -4.60 -4.41 12.42
CA ASP A 168 -3.41 -3.66 12.00
C ASP A 168 -3.75 -2.49 11.06
N GLU A 169 -4.78 -2.63 10.21
CA GLU A 169 -5.30 -1.50 9.43
C GLU A 169 -5.90 -0.42 10.33
N VAL A 170 -6.71 -0.79 11.33
CA VAL A 170 -7.34 0.15 12.29
C VAL A 170 -6.27 0.95 13.05
N ARG A 171 -5.22 0.27 13.52
CA ARG A 171 -4.07 0.90 14.21
C ARG A 171 -3.37 1.98 13.38
N LYS A 172 -3.43 1.86 12.05
CA LYS A 172 -2.81 2.76 11.08
C LYS A 172 -3.75 3.85 10.57
N LEU A 173 -5.01 3.90 11.03
CA LEU A 173 -5.98 4.93 10.61
C LEU A 173 -5.66 6.31 11.19
N GLY A 174 -4.96 6.37 12.32
CA GLY A 174 -4.59 7.63 12.99
C GLY A 174 -3.56 8.46 12.21
N THR A 175 -3.33 9.69 12.67
CA THR A 175 -2.23 10.53 12.14
C THR A 175 -0.86 10.05 12.61
N LYS A 176 -0.82 9.31 13.74
CA LYS A 176 0.35 8.56 14.24
C LYS A 176 -0.06 7.11 14.47
N GLU A 177 0.82 6.18 14.11
CA GLU A 177 0.59 4.75 14.26
C GLU A 177 0.52 4.38 15.75
N GLY A 178 -0.55 3.68 16.15
CA GLY A 178 -0.72 3.21 17.52
C GLY A 178 -0.06 1.86 17.80
N LEU A 179 -0.25 1.35 19.02
CA LEU A 179 0.24 0.03 19.44
C LEU A 179 -0.80 -1.06 19.14
N PHE A 180 -0.32 -2.27 18.87
CA PHE A 180 -1.12 -3.47 18.73
C PHE A 180 -0.80 -4.43 19.88
N ARG A 181 -1.82 -4.87 20.60
CA ARG A 181 -1.72 -5.97 21.59
C ARG A 181 -2.70 -7.05 21.24
N TYR A 182 -2.27 -8.29 21.40
CA TYR A 182 -3.09 -9.47 21.15
C TYR A 182 -3.04 -10.35 22.39
N SER A 183 -4.21 -10.76 22.87
CA SER A 183 -4.36 -11.56 24.09
C SER A 183 -5.11 -12.85 23.76
N THR A 184 -4.62 -13.99 24.23
CA THR A 184 -5.29 -15.28 24.03
C THR A 184 -6.02 -15.75 25.27
N GLN A 185 -5.62 -15.26 26.45
CA GLN A 185 -6.22 -15.59 27.73
C GLN A 185 -6.85 -14.36 28.37
N SER A 186 -8.00 -14.53 29.04
CA SER A 186 -8.72 -13.42 29.68
C SER A 186 -7.89 -12.71 30.75
N ALA A 187 -6.94 -13.38 31.41
CA ALA A 187 -6.04 -12.77 32.39
C ALA A 187 -5.01 -11.83 31.75
N GLU A 188 -4.51 -12.17 30.55
CA GLU A 188 -3.60 -11.32 29.77
C GLU A 188 -4.29 -10.04 29.28
N LEU A 189 -5.60 -10.12 29.01
CA LEU A 189 -6.41 -8.99 28.56
C LEU A 189 -6.40 -7.85 29.59
N GLN A 190 -6.46 -8.17 30.88
CA GLN A 190 -6.41 -7.19 31.95
C GLN A 190 -5.07 -6.44 31.98
N ASN A 191 -3.95 -7.18 31.92
CA ASN A 191 -2.61 -6.58 31.88
C ASN A 191 -2.43 -5.75 30.61
N ASN A 192 -2.78 -6.29 29.44
CA ASN A 192 -2.65 -5.59 28.16
C ASN A 192 -3.47 -4.30 28.09
N PHE A 193 -4.68 -4.29 28.66
CA PHE A 193 -5.51 -3.09 28.70
C PHE A 193 -4.92 -2.04 29.66
N ASN A 194 -4.43 -2.45 30.82
CA ASN A 194 -3.82 -1.54 31.80
C ASN A 194 -2.51 -0.95 31.27
N ASP A 195 -1.64 -1.77 30.66
CA ASP A 195 -0.40 -1.35 30.03
C ASP A 195 -0.65 -0.37 28.88
N MET A 196 -1.67 -0.64 28.05
CA MET A 196 -2.04 0.24 26.94
C MET A 196 -2.56 1.58 27.45
N PHE A 197 -3.32 1.56 28.55
CA PHE A 197 -3.83 2.76 29.18
C PHE A 197 -2.71 3.59 29.82
N GLU A 198 -1.81 2.96 30.57
CA GLU A 198 -0.62 3.61 31.13
C GLU A 198 0.28 4.17 30.02
N TYR A 199 0.45 3.45 28.91
CA TYR A 199 1.18 3.96 27.75
C TYR A 199 0.51 5.20 27.15
N ALA A 200 -0.82 5.16 26.95
CA ALA A 200 -1.59 6.30 26.43
C ALA A 200 -1.57 7.52 27.38
N MET A 201 -1.40 7.28 28.67
CA MET A 201 -1.22 8.32 29.68
C MET A 201 0.22 8.85 29.75
N SER A 202 1.21 8.01 29.46
CA SER A 202 2.63 8.26 29.78
C SER A 202 3.49 8.88 28.68
N ALA A 203 3.00 8.98 27.46
CA ALA A 203 3.86 9.40 26.35
C ALA A 203 3.83 10.91 26.12
N LYS A 204 4.50 11.70 26.97
CA LYS A 204 5.00 13.03 26.57
C LYS A 204 6.42 12.89 26.00
N GLU A 205 6.54 13.11 24.70
CA GLU A 205 7.80 13.05 23.97
C GLU A 205 8.52 14.40 24.11
N TYR A 206 9.72 14.37 24.70
CA TYR A 206 10.61 15.51 24.80
C TYR A 206 11.84 15.28 23.92
N THR A 207 12.19 16.28 23.11
CA THR A 207 13.41 16.27 22.30
C THR A 207 14.34 17.37 22.78
N ILE A 208 15.59 17.06 23.12
CA ILE A 208 16.63 18.07 23.31
C ILE A 208 17.50 18.18 22.07
N VAL A 209 17.86 19.41 21.70
CA VAL A 209 18.82 19.70 20.63
C VAL A 209 20.08 20.29 21.25
N ILE A 210 21.20 19.60 21.07
CA ILE A 210 22.53 20.00 21.55
C ILE A 210 23.51 19.85 20.38
N ASN A 211 24.26 20.91 20.05
CA ASN A 211 25.23 20.89 18.95
C ASN A 211 24.65 20.36 17.61
N ASN A 212 23.42 20.77 17.28
CA ASN A 212 22.63 20.31 16.12
C ASN A 212 22.26 18.81 16.10
N GLN A 213 22.51 18.06 17.18
CA GLN A 213 22.06 16.68 17.36
C GLN A 213 20.81 16.65 18.25
N SER A 214 19.82 15.85 17.85
CA SER A 214 18.54 15.72 18.57
C SER A 214 18.51 14.41 19.35
N TYR A 215 18.16 14.48 20.63
CA TYR A 215 17.99 13.32 21.52
C TYR A 215 16.56 13.31 22.05
N THR A 216 15.88 12.19 21.95
CA THR A 216 14.48 12.04 22.37
C THR A 216 14.37 11.18 23.61
N ALA A 217 13.51 11.59 24.54
CA ALA A 217 13.14 10.83 25.72
C ALA A 217 11.67 11.03 26.02
N ASN A 218 11.02 9.99 26.54
CA ASN A 218 9.66 10.07 27.03
C ASN A 218 9.71 10.13 28.56
N SER A 219 8.98 11.06 29.18
CA SER A 219 8.91 11.14 30.64
C SER A 219 7.60 11.78 31.08
N ASN A 220 7.10 11.35 32.23
CA ASN A 220 5.97 11.94 32.93
C ASN A 220 6.38 12.80 34.12
N GLU A 221 7.66 12.77 34.46
CA GLU A 221 8.17 13.45 35.62
C GLU A 221 8.44 14.91 35.31
N GLU A 222 8.51 15.73 36.36
CA GLU A 222 8.99 17.12 36.27
C GLU A 222 10.44 17.19 35.75
N THR A 223 11.15 16.07 35.80
CA THR A 223 12.52 15.90 35.35
C THR A 223 12.59 14.87 34.22
N VAL A 224 13.20 15.25 33.10
CA VAL A 224 13.45 14.34 31.97
C VAL A 224 14.94 14.09 31.88
N GLY A 225 15.33 12.81 31.97
CA GLY A 225 16.71 12.38 31.85
C GLY A 225 17.08 11.97 30.42
N PHE A 226 18.23 12.42 29.95
CA PHE A 226 18.82 12.04 28.67
C PHE A 226 20.22 11.49 28.92
N LEU A 227 20.53 10.34 28.32
CA LEU A 227 21.86 9.75 28.34
C LEU A 227 22.52 9.96 26.97
N ILE A 228 23.63 10.70 26.93
CA ILE A 228 24.31 11.06 25.69
C ILE A 228 25.69 10.40 25.66
N ASN A 229 25.96 9.63 24.60
CA ASN A 229 27.26 9.04 24.33
C ASN A 229 28.01 9.95 23.36
N ASN A 230 28.77 10.94 23.87
CA ASN A 230 29.58 11.81 23.02
C ASN A 230 30.82 12.34 23.76
N ILE A 231 31.99 11.92 23.29
CA ILE A 231 33.32 12.22 23.86
C ILE A 231 33.66 13.73 23.76
N ASN A 232 33.01 14.48 22.87
CA ASN A 232 33.31 15.90 22.60
C ASN A 232 32.49 16.92 23.40
N ILE A 233 31.63 16.46 24.32
CA ILE A 233 30.79 17.33 25.14
C ILE A 233 31.64 18.22 26.06
N ASP A 234 32.76 17.72 26.59
CA ASP A 234 33.55 18.41 27.63
C ASP A 234 34.20 19.74 27.16
N ASN A 235 34.32 20.00 25.84
CA ASN A 235 35.01 21.19 25.29
C ASN A 235 34.14 22.12 24.41
N THR A 236 32.86 21.79 24.12
CA THR A 236 32.06 22.51 23.10
C THR A 236 30.59 22.78 23.46
N ILE A 237 30.17 22.57 24.71
CA ILE A 237 28.79 22.85 25.10
C ILE A 237 28.49 24.35 24.97
N THR A 238 27.47 24.69 24.18
CA THR A 238 26.77 25.97 24.29
C THR A 238 26.01 26.02 25.62
N ASN A 239 26.09 27.13 26.36
CA ASN A 239 25.42 27.33 27.66
C ASN A 239 23.87 27.18 27.62
N GLU A 240 23.28 26.91 26.45
CA GLU A 240 21.85 26.76 26.23
C GLU A 240 21.56 25.52 25.38
N ILE A 241 20.44 24.85 25.70
CA ILE A 241 19.86 23.74 24.94
C ILE A 241 18.43 24.08 24.50
N ILE A 242 17.97 23.51 23.39
CA ILE A 242 16.59 23.66 22.92
C ILE A 242 15.81 22.40 23.29
N VAL A 243 14.75 22.55 24.08
CA VAL A 243 13.81 21.49 24.45
C VAL A 243 12.55 21.64 23.60
N ARG A 244 12.18 20.62 22.84
CA ARG A 244 10.94 20.56 22.05
C ARG A 244 9.97 19.61 22.71
N SER A 245 8.72 20.02 22.87
CA SER A 245 7.60 19.18 23.29
C SER A 245 6.36 19.49 22.46
N SER A 246 5.25 18.79 22.71
CA SER A 246 3.93 19.12 22.15
C SER A 246 3.49 20.56 22.46
N ASP A 247 4.03 21.13 23.53
CA ASP A 247 3.61 22.41 24.08
C ASP A 247 4.46 23.58 23.54
N GLY A 248 5.49 23.28 22.73
CA GLY A 248 6.33 24.28 22.03
C GLY A 248 7.83 24.02 22.13
N GLU A 249 8.63 25.01 21.73
CA GLU A 249 10.09 25.01 21.89
C GLU A 249 10.48 25.92 23.06
N LEU A 250 11.30 25.40 23.97
CA LEU A 250 11.81 26.12 25.14
C LEU A 250 13.35 26.11 25.09
N LYS A 251 13.96 27.30 25.16
CA LYS A 251 15.41 27.42 25.38
C LYS A 251 15.71 27.37 26.88
N VAL A 252 16.60 26.48 27.28
CA VAL A 252 16.92 26.24 28.68
C VAL A 252 18.43 26.34 28.91
N PRO A 253 18.90 27.09 29.93
CA PRO A 253 20.31 27.13 30.27
C PRO A 253 20.75 25.75 30.81
N LEU A 254 21.96 25.34 30.40
CA LEU A 254 22.57 24.06 30.76
C LEU A 254 23.72 24.29 31.76
N GLU A 255 23.59 23.74 32.96
CA GLU A 255 24.57 23.92 34.04
C GLU A 255 25.31 22.62 34.37
N LEU A 256 26.64 22.70 34.54
CA LEU A 256 27.44 21.57 35.00
C LEU A 256 27.22 21.35 36.50
N LYS A 257 26.88 20.12 36.88
CA LYS A 257 26.64 19.75 38.28
C LYS A 257 27.84 18.98 38.85
N GLU A 258 28.61 19.63 39.70
CA GLU A 258 29.81 19.04 40.34
C GLU A 258 29.46 18.04 41.46
N ASN A 259 28.36 18.28 42.19
CA ASN A 259 27.89 17.41 43.26
C ASN A 259 26.68 16.58 42.80
N ILE A 260 26.92 15.33 42.41
CA ILE A 260 25.92 14.41 41.86
C ILE A 260 25.21 13.68 43.01
N SER A 261 23.87 13.73 43.05
CA SER A 261 23.14 12.98 44.07
C SER A 261 23.07 11.49 43.72
N PRO A 262 23.06 10.58 44.72
CA PRO A 262 22.90 9.15 44.46
C PRO A 262 21.64 8.81 43.64
N LEU A 263 20.54 9.56 43.81
CA LEU A 263 19.31 9.39 43.03
C LEU A 263 19.53 9.69 41.53
N GLN A 264 20.30 10.73 41.21
CA GLN A 264 20.62 11.06 39.81
C GLN A 264 21.51 10.00 39.15
N VAL A 265 22.43 9.39 39.91
CA VAL A 265 23.24 8.27 39.41
C VAL A 265 22.37 7.05 39.11
N VAL A 266 21.42 6.72 39.98
CA VAL A 266 20.46 5.62 39.76
C VAL A 266 19.57 5.89 38.54
N ARG A 267 19.06 7.11 38.37
CA ARG A 267 18.28 7.50 37.18
C ARG A 267 19.11 7.39 35.90
N ALA A 268 20.39 7.77 35.93
CA ALA A 268 21.29 7.60 34.79
C ALA A 268 21.54 6.11 34.48
N LEU A 269 21.73 5.27 35.50
CA LEU A 269 21.85 3.81 35.34
C LEU A 269 20.57 3.19 34.75
N ASN A 270 19.39 3.69 35.12
CA ASN A 270 18.12 3.16 34.63
C ASN A 270 17.97 3.28 33.10
N LEU A 271 18.62 4.28 32.50
CA LEU A 271 18.58 4.53 31.05
C LEU A 271 19.56 3.65 30.25
N ILE A 272 20.40 2.85 30.93
CA ILE A 272 21.36 1.96 30.26
C ILE A 272 20.67 0.63 29.93
N SER A 273 20.80 0.24 28.67
CA SER A 273 20.46 -1.11 28.21
C SER A 273 21.72 -1.98 28.23
N PRO A 274 21.73 -3.14 28.91
CA PRO A 274 22.88 -4.04 28.90
C PRO A 274 22.98 -4.79 27.57
N ASP A 275 24.20 -4.92 27.05
CA ASP A 275 24.47 -5.62 25.79
C ASP A 275 24.90 -7.09 26.03
N ASP A 276 25.39 -7.41 27.23
CA ASP A 276 25.90 -8.73 27.60
C ASP A 276 25.76 -9.03 29.11
N LYS A 277 26.17 -10.24 29.53
CA LYS A 277 26.12 -10.62 30.95
C LYS A 277 27.08 -9.79 31.82
N GLU A 278 28.18 -9.31 31.25
CA GLU A 278 29.19 -8.56 31.99
C GLU A 278 28.68 -7.15 32.32
N SER A 279 28.09 -6.46 31.37
CA SER A 279 27.39 -5.18 31.54
C SER A 279 26.22 -5.30 32.52
N VAL A 280 25.43 -6.39 32.50
CA VAL A 280 24.43 -6.65 33.56
C VAL A 280 25.09 -6.70 34.94
N GLN A 281 26.20 -7.45 35.07
CA GLN A 281 26.91 -7.57 36.34
C GLN A 281 27.53 -6.24 36.78
N GLN A 282 28.07 -5.46 35.85
CA GLN A 282 28.60 -4.12 36.10
C GLN A 282 27.48 -3.18 36.55
N ILE A 283 26.33 -3.14 35.86
CA ILE A 283 25.16 -2.33 36.24
C ILE A 283 24.73 -2.68 37.67
N ARG A 284 24.59 -3.97 38.00
CA ARG A 284 24.23 -4.40 39.37
C ARG A 284 25.30 -4.02 40.39
N THR A 285 26.58 -4.18 40.06
CA THR A 285 27.69 -3.81 40.95
C THR A 285 27.67 -2.30 41.24
N TYR A 286 27.47 -1.48 40.21
CA TYR A 286 27.30 -0.03 40.39
C TYR A 286 26.03 0.29 41.17
N LEU A 287 24.91 -0.35 40.86
CA LEU A 287 23.63 -0.15 41.56
C LEU A 287 23.74 -0.38 43.07
N TYR A 288 24.45 -1.44 43.50
CA TYR A 288 24.67 -1.73 44.91
C TYR A 288 25.76 -0.85 45.55
N SER A 289 26.69 -0.30 44.76
CA SER A 289 27.68 0.66 45.26
C SER A 289 27.07 2.02 45.62
N ILE A 290 25.84 2.30 45.17
CA ILE A 290 25.13 3.54 45.46
C ILE A 290 24.49 3.45 46.84
N ILE A 291 25.15 4.10 47.81
CA ILE A 291 24.69 4.22 49.20
C ILE A 291 24.01 5.58 49.39
N PRO A 292 22.82 5.63 50.01
CA PRO A 292 22.19 6.90 50.39
C PRO A 292 23.08 7.63 51.40
N THR A 293 23.60 8.81 51.05
CA THR A 293 24.41 9.65 51.94
C THR A 293 23.56 10.63 52.76
N GLY A 294 24.13 11.12 53.86
CA GLY A 294 23.44 11.61 55.08
C GLY A 294 22.53 12.85 55.01
N ASN A 295 22.12 13.35 53.84
CA ASN A 295 21.20 14.49 53.70
C ASN A 295 19.94 14.21 52.86
N MET A 296 19.70 12.96 52.41
CA MET A 296 18.48 12.63 51.66
C MET A 296 17.23 12.61 52.55
N ASN A 297 16.15 13.19 52.04
CA ASN A 297 14.83 13.09 52.65
C ASN A 297 14.28 11.66 52.55
N LEU A 298 13.37 11.27 53.46
CA LEU A 298 12.75 9.94 53.48
C LEU A 298 12.10 9.58 52.14
N THR A 299 11.45 10.55 51.49
CA THR A 299 10.82 10.36 50.18
C THR A 299 11.83 10.03 49.08
N GLU A 300 12.97 10.73 49.04
CA GLU A 300 14.04 10.48 48.06
C GLU A 300 14.71 9.11 48.30
N LYS A 301 14.82 8.68 49.57
CA LYS A 301 15.32 7.34 49.90
C LYS A 301 14.38 6.25 49.43
N LEU A 302 13.07 6.44 49.58
CA LEU A 302 12.06 5.49 49.10
C LEU A 302 12.06 5.40 47.57
N GLU A 303 12.13 6.53 46.87
CA GLU A 303 12.22 6.58 45.41
C GLU A 303 13.52 5.92 44.90
N LEU A 304 14.65 6.21 45.56
CA LEU A 304 15.93 5.59 45.23
C LEU A 304 15.88 4.06 45.38
N GLU A 305 15.28 3.55 46.46
CA GLU A 305 15.14 2.11 46.67
C GLU A 305 14.13 1.47 45.70
N GLN A 306 13.05 2.18 45.33
CA GLN A 306 12.11 1.72 44.30
C GLN A 306 12.80 1.56 42.94
N ILE A 307 13.50 2.59 42.46
CA ILE A 307 14.19 2.52 41.16
C ILE A 307 15.32 1.47 41.21
N LYS A 308 16.00 1.29 42.35
CA LYS A 308 16.97 0.20 42.52
C LYS A 308 16.33 -1.17 42.38
N ASN A 309 15.18 -1.39 43.00
CA ASN A 309 14.45 -2.66 42.88
C ASN A 309 14.00 -2.91 41.43
N GLU A 310 13.47 -1.91 40.75
CA GLU A 310 13.06 -2.03 39.33
C GLU A 310 14.25 -2.35 38.41
N ILE A 311 15.40 -1.69 38.60
CA ILE A 311 16.61 -1.99 37.84
C ILE A 311 17.09 -3.41 38.16
N ASP A 312 17.10 -3.83 39.43
CA ASP A 312 17.58 -5.16 39.82
C ASP A 312 16.66 -6.28 39.31
N GLU A 313 15.33 -6.10 39.37
CA GLU A 313 14.36 -7.02 38.78
C GLU A 313 14.57 -7.15 37.26
N ARG A 314 14.69 -6.02 36.57
CA ARG A 314 14.99 -5.98 35.12
C ARG A 314 16.34 -6.64 34.81
N MET A 315 17.38 -6.39 35.61
CA MET A 315 18.68 -7.01 35.45
C MET A 315 18.66 -8.51 35.78
N MET A 316 17.79 -8.95 36.70
CA MET A 316 17.55 -10.36 36.96
C MET A 316 16.81 -11.04 35.81
N GLU A 317 15.86 -10.36 35.16
CA GLU A 317 15.26 -10.84 33.91
C GLU A 317 16.29 -10.98 32.81
N TYR A 318 17.15 -9.98 32.60
CA TYR A 318 18.28 -10.10 31.67
C TYR A 318 19.24 -11.20 32.07
N THR A 319 19.54 -11.36 33.36
CA THR A 319 20.37 -12.46 33.87
C THR A 319 19.73 -13.81 33.61
N ASN A 320 18.41 -13.94 33.78
CA ASN A 320 17.64 -15.15 33.49
C ASN A 320 17.59 -15.41 32.00
N LEU A 321 17.43 -14.39 31.15
CA LEU A 321 17.52 -14.50 29.70
C LEU A 321 18.93 -14.96 29.29
N PHE A 322 19.99 -14.32 29.79
CA PHE A 322 21.38 -14.72 29.54
C PHE A 322 21.72 -16.09 30.14
N THR A 323 21.09 -16.49 31.23
CA THR A 323 21.28 -17.81 31.88
C THR A 323 20.48 -18.90 31.16
N GLN A 324 19.27 -18.63 30.67
CA GLN A 324 18.51 -19.51 29.75
C GLN A 324 19.20 -19.61 28.37
N ILE A 325 19.93 -18.56 27.98
CA ILE A 325 20.86 -18.60 26.84
C ILE A 325 22.03 -19.55 27.14
N LYS A 326 22.63 -19.49 28.34
CA LYS A 326 23.74 -20.37 28.80
C LYS A 326 23.34 -21.79 29.20
N MET A 327 22.10 -22.05 29.63
CA MET A 327 21.60 -23.33 30.13
C MET A 327 21.00 -24.24 29.04
N GLY A 328 21.18 -23.91 27.75
CA GLY A 328 20.98 -24.90 26.69
C GLY A 328 19.55 -25.41 26.47
N GLN A 329 18.49 -24.67 26.81
CA GLN A 329 17.12 -24.97 26.33
C GLN A 329 16.88 -24.63 24.84
N VAL A 330 17.96 -24.35 24.13
CA VAL A 330 18.12 -24.47 22.67
C VAL A 330 19.53 -25.03 22.49
N PRO A 331 19.78 -26.03 21.63
CA PRO A 331 21.09 -26.67 21.53
C PRO A 331 22.22 -25.66 21.34
N GLU A 332 23.25 -25.77 22.19
CA GLU A 332 24.35 -24.82 22.37
C GLU A 332 25.11 -24.54 21.06
N GLN A 333 25.20 -25.51 20.16
CA GLN A 333 25.83 -25.38 18.85
C GLN A 333 25.05 -24.44 17.90
N VAL A 334 23.72 -24.41 17.98
CA VAL A 334 22.86 -23.57 17.15
C VAL A 334 22.82 -22.14 17.71
N LYS A 335 22.77 -21.99 19.04
CA LYS A 335 22.86 -20.66 19.70
C LYS A 335 24.24 -20.01 19.55
N LEU A 336 25.34 -20.75 19.68
CA LEU A 336 26.69 -20.21 19.48
C LEU A 336 26.97 -19.83 18.03
N LYS A 337 26.33 -20.49 17.04
CA LYS A 337 26.33 -20.05 15.63
C LYS A 337 25.41 -18.85 15.39
N LEU A 338 24.27 -18.73 16.09
CA LEU A 338 23.29 -17.65 15.92
C LEU A 338 23.63 -16.35 16.66
N SER A 339 24.24 -16.42 17.85
CA SER A 339 24.76 -15.23 18.56
C SER A 339 26.03 -14.70 17.88
N ALA A 340 26.88 -15.62 17.39
CA ALA A 340 27.96 -15.37 16.44
C ALA A 340 27.53 -14.61 15.18
N LEU A 341 26.27 -14.74 14.76
CA LEU A 341 25.74 -14.13 13.54
C LEU A 341 25.12 -12.75 13.78
N ARG A 342 24.73 -12.36 15.00
CA ARG A 342 24.19 -11.02 15.26
C ARG A 342 25.24 -9.94 15.00
N HIS A 343 24.92 -9.01 14.10
CA HIS A 343 25.66 -7.77 13.94
C HIS A 343 24.82 -6.64 14.53
N ASP A 344 25.38 -5.90 15.48
CA ASP A 344 24.83 -4.59 15.90
C ASP A 344 25.10 -3.57 14.79
N ALA A 345 24.36 -3.71 13.70
CA ALA A 345 24.49 -2.83 12.57
C ALA A 345 24.03 -1.42 12.98
N THR A 346 24.88 -0.42 12.76
CA THR A 346 24.52 0.99 12.92
C THR A 346 23.60 1.41 11.78
N PHE A 347 22.36 1.81 12.12
CA PHE A 347 21.36 2.25 11.15
C PHE A 347 21.29 3.78 11.08
N ALA A 348 21.37 4.34 9.88
CA ALA A 348 20.98 5.71 9.57
C ALA A 348 19.46 5.89 9.65
N ASN A 349 18.66 4.86 9.30
CA ASN A 349 17.19 4.94 9.34
C ASN A 349 16.58 4.12 10.49
N ALA A 350 16.07 4.82 11.51
CA ALA A 350 15.43 4.21 12.67
C ALA A 350 14.17 3.38 12.36
N GLN A 351 13.43 3.70 11.29
CA GLN A 351 12.25 2.90 10.89
C GLN A 351 12.66 1.52 10.34
N ARG A 352 13.77 1.46 9.59
CA ARG A 352 14.29 0.20 9.04
C ARG A 352 14.85 -0.68 10.15
N ARG A 353 15.53 -0.09 11.14
CA ARG A 353 15.94 -0.76 12.39
C ARG A 353 14.74 -1.38 13.11
N LYS A 354 13.71 -0.58 13.42
CA LYS A 354 12.48 -1.07 14.07
C LYS A 354 11.81 -2.20 13.27
N LYS A 355 11.78 -2.10 11.94
CA LYS A 355 11.22 -3.14 11.07
C LYS A 355 12.03 -4.44 11.15
N LEU A 356 13.36 -4.35 11.18
CA LEU A 356 14.24 -5.50 11.36
C LEU A 356 14.04 -6.11 12.76
N ASP A 357 14.02 -5.29 13.82
CA ASP A 357 13.82 -5.76 15.21
C ASP A 357 12.48 -6.50 15.36
N LEU A 358 11.40 -5.98 14.77
CA LEU A 358 10.10 -6.65 14.76
C LEU A 358 10.15 -8.01 14.04
N ARG A 359 10.88 -8.10 12.92
CA ARG A 359 11.06 -9.37 12.19
C ARG A 359 11.90 -10.35 12.99
N ILE A 360 13.01 -9.89 13.58
CA ILE A 360 13.87 -10.69 14.43
C ILE A 360 13.03 -11.27 15.57
N ASN A 361 12.27 -10.44 16.29
CA ASN A 361 11.44 -10.91 17.39
C ASN A 361 10.42 -11.96 16.94
N LYS A 362 9.72 -11.72 15.84
CA LYS A 362 8.77 -12.69 15.27
C LYS A 362 9.44 -14.02 14.88
N ASN A 363 10.58 -13.94 14.23
CA ASN A 363 11.30 -15.11 13.73
C ASN A 363 11.99 -15.88 14.86
N VAL A 364 12.49 -15.19 15.90
CA VAL A 364 13.02 -15.82 17.11
C VAL A 364 11.95 -16.69 17.77
N ASP A 365 10.72 -16.21 17.89
CA ASP A 365 9.62 -17.01 18.44
C ASP A 365 9.28 -18.22 17.57
N TYR A 366 9.29 -18.06 16.24
CA TYR A 366 9.09 -19.16 15.30
C TYR A 366 10.19 -20.22 15.45
N PHE A 367 11.46 -19.83 15.40
CA PHE A 367 12.60 -20.74 15.51
C PHE A 367 12.77 -21.33 16.91
N ARG A 368 12.26 -20.68 17.97
CA ARG A 368 12.18 -21.28 19.31
C ARG A 368 11.13 -22.38 19.39
N LYS A 369 9.99 -22.20 18.71
CA LYS A 369 8.87 -23.17 18.69
C LYS A 369 9.15 -24.33 17.74
N THR A 370 9.91 -24.11 16.68
CA THR A 370 10.29 -25.14 15.70
C THR A 370 11.63 -25.77 16.08
N ASP A 371 11.62 -27.04 16.47
CA ASP A 371 12.85 -27.80 16.75
C ASP A 371 13.61 -28.12 15.45
N ILE A 372 14.29 -27.12 14.88
CA ILE A 372 15.07 -27.28 13.64
C ILE A 372 16.14 -28.36 13.80
N SER A 373 16.82 -28.39 14.95
CA SER A 373 17.81 -29.42 15.28
C SER A 373 17.21 -30.82 15.22
N GLY A 374 16.09 -31.05 15.90
CA GLY A 374 15.40 -32.34 15.88
C GLY A 374 14.87 -32.71 14.49
N ILE A 375 14.40 -31.73 13.70
CA ILE A 375 14.00 -31.96 12.30
C ILE A 375 15.22 -32.38 11.47
N LEU A 376 16.36 -31.71 11.62
CA LEU A 376 17.59 -32.01 10.87
C LEU A 376 18.20 -33.35 11.28
N ASP A 377 18.20 -33.68 12.57
CA ASP A 377 18.70 -34.96 13.09
C ASP A 377 17.78 -36.11 12.68
N GLY A 378 16.47 -35.95 12.84
CA GLY A 378 15.47 -36.91 12.37
C GLY A 378 15.59 -37.13 10.86
N TYR A 379 15.75 -36.05 10.11
CA TYR A 379 15.97 -36.12 8.67
C TYR A 379 17.25 -36.86 8.31
N LYS A 380 18.38 -36.56 8.96
CA LYS A 380 19.66 -37.27 8.76
C LYS A 380 19.52 -38.78 9.00
N THR A 381 18.73 -39.20 10.00
CA THR A 381 18.47 -40.62 10.26
C THR A 381 17.51 -41.27 9.25
N SER A 382 16.69 -40.47 8.56
CA SER A 382 15.72 -40.95 7.57
C SER A 382 16.30 -41.18 6.17
N ILE A 383 17.54 -40.76 5.92
CA ILE A 383 18.21 -40.97 4.62
C ILE A 383 18.48 -42.47 4.45
N ASP A 384 17.90 -43.05 3.39
CA ASP A 384 18.04 -44.46 3.07
C ASP A 384 19.41 -44.79 2.46
N GLN A 385 19.69 -46.09 2.32
CA GLN A 385 20.97 -46.55 1.77
C GLN A 385 21.20 -46.03 0.34
N GLN A 386 20.14 -45.87 -0.45
CA GLN A 386 20.24 -45.35 -1.81
C GLN A 386 20.64 -43.88 -1.82
N GLY A 387 20.01 -43.03 -1.01
CA GLY A 387 20.37 -41.62 -0.86
C GLY A 387 21.82 -41.43 -0.42
N TRP A 388 22.33 -42.26 0.50
CA TRP A 388 23.75 -42.24 0.87
C TRP A 388 24.68 -42.67 -0.25
N ASN A 389 24.29 -43.66 -1.06
CA ASN A 389 25.06 -44.08 -2.22
C ASN A 389 25.12 -42.97 -3.28
N ASP A 390 24.02 -42.26 -3.51
CA ASP A 390 23.93 -41.14 -4.45
C ASP A 390 24.81 -39.96 -4.00
N ILE A 391 24.80 -39.61 -2.70
CA ILE A 391 25.73 -38.60 -2.14
C ILE A 391 27.18 -39.02 -2.37
N LYS A 392 27.51 -40.31 -2.14
CA LYS A 392 28.88 -40.83 -2.25
C LYS A 392 29.44 -40.75 -3.67
N GLN A 393 28.59 -40.89 -4.70
CA GLN A 393 29.01 -40.77 -6.09
C GLN A 393 29.48 -39.35 -6.46
N GLN A 394 28.99 -38.32 -5.76
CA GLN A 394 29.31 -36.91 -6.03
C GLN A 394 30.54 -36.38 -5.24
N LYS A 395 31.18 -37.25 -4.45
CA LYS A 395 32.34 -36.96 -3.59
C LYS A 395 33.50 -36.19 -4.26
N PRO A 396 33.98 -36.55 -5.47
CA PRO A 396 35.18 -35.91 -6.03
C PRO A 396 34.93 -34.47 -6.51
N ASP A 397 33.67 -34.09 -6.77
CA ASP A 397 33.35 -32.82 -7.43
C ASP A 397 33.09 -31.66 -6.45
N TRP A 398 32.84 -31.99 -5.17
CA TRP A 398 32.38 -31.04 -4.16
C TRP A 398 33.10 -31.25 -2.83
N ILE A 399 34.20 -30.52 -2.66
CA ILE A 399 35.04 -30.54 -1.46
C ILE A 399 35.11 -29.11 -0.92
N CYS A 400 34.88 -28.96 0.38
CA CYS A 400 35.08 -27.69 1.07
C CYS A 400 36.58 -27.37 1.13
N THR A 401 36.99 -26.21 0.64
CA THR A 401 38.40 -25.79 0.61
C THR A 401 39.02 -25.67 2.01
N TYR A 402 38.23 -25.36 3.04
CA TYR A 402 38.75 -25.09 4.39
C TYR A 402 38.72 -26.32 5.30
N SER A 403 37.59 -27.03 5.35
CA SER A 403 37.48 -28.22 6.19
C SER A 403 38.04 -29.47 5.52
N ASN A 404 38.29 -29.43 4.20
CA ASN A 404 38.62 -30.58 3.35
C ASN A 404 37.58 -31.71 3.40
N ASP A 405 36.39 -31.44 3.94
CA ASP A 405 35.29 -32.38 3.92
C ASP A 405 34.64 -32.35 2.54
N ASP A 406 34.46 -33.55 1.97
CA ASP A 406 33.57 -33.72 0.83
C ASP A 406 32.10 -33.69 1.26
N ILE A 407 31.18 -33.59 0.29
CA ILE A 407 29.74 -33.55 0.53
C ILE A 407 29.24 -34.75 1.37
N TYR A 408 29.81 -35.93 1.22
CA TYR A 408 29.41 -37.13 1.95
C TYR A 408 29.81 -37.04 3.43
N GLU A 409 31.08 -36.72 3.69
CA GLU A 409 31.60 -36.53 5.06
C GLU A 409 30.87 -35.39 5.77
N MET A 410 30.63 -34.26 5.09
CA MET A 410 29.90 -33.12 5.62
C MET A 410 28.46 -33.50 6.02
N MET A 411 27.72 -34.15 5.11
CA MET A 411 26.35 -34.59 5.36
C MET A 411 26.26 -35.62 6.50
N ARG A 412 27.29 -36.46 6.65
CA ARG A 412 27.37 -37.52 7.67
C ARG A 412 27.81 -37.02 9.04
N LYS A 413 28.78 -36.10 9.12
CA LYS A 413 29.30 -35.58 10.40
C LYS A 413 28.28 -34.69 11.09
N THR A 414 27.67 -33.78 10.35
CA THR A 414 26.79 -32.73 10.88
C THR A 414 25.40 -32.81 10.26
N SER A 415 24.36 -32.48 11.02
CA SER A 415 22.97 -32.43 10.53
C SER A 415 22.59 -31.08 9.92
N ASP A 416 23.33 -30.02 10.23
CA ASP A 416 23.03 -28.62 9.88
C ASP A 416 24.01 -27.98 8.88
N ASN A 417 25.08 -28.66 8.48
CA ASN A 417 26.05 -28.10 7.54
C ASN A 417 25.61 -28.32 6.09
N ILE A 418 25.89 -27.33 5.23
CA ILE A 418 25.55 -27.31 3.80
C ILE A 418 26.74 -26.79 2.99
N MET A 419 26.88 -27.26 1.75
CA MET A 419 27.91 -26.78 0.83
C MET A 419 27.46 -25.51 0.12
N CYS A 420 28.33 -24.51 0.08
CA CYS A 420 28.01 -23.20 -0.46
C CYS A 420 29.10 -22.66 -1.39
N LEU A 421 28.67 -21.70 -2.22
CA LEU A 421 29.50 -20.81 -3.02
C LEU A 421 29.82 -19.54 -2.23
N GLY A 422 31.09 -19.17 -2.14
CA GLY A 422 31.47 -17.86 -1.60
C GLY A 422 31.10 -16.71 -2.54
N ILE A 423 30.62 -15.60 -2.00
CA ILE A 423 30.39 -14.37 -2.78
C ILE A 423 30.82 -13.14 -1.98
N LEU A 424 31.07 -12.06 -2.72
CA LEU A 424 31.26 -10.73 -2.17
C LEU A 424 30.08 -9.84 -2.55
N ILE A 425 29.33 -9.39 -1.55
CA ILE A 425 28.16 -8.54 -1.73
C ILE A 425 28.26 -7.25 -0.93
N GLU A 426 27.78 -6.17 -1.52
CA GLU A 426 27.50 -4.90 -0.88
C GLU A 426 26.05 -4.92 -0.39
N ARG A 427 25.82 -4.56 0.87
CA ARG A 427 24.48 -4.52 1.49
C ARG A 427 24.18 -3.11 1.94
N ASN A 428 23.02 -2.60 1.60
CA ASN A 428 22.51 -1.34 2.14
C ASN A 428 21.27 -1.61 3.01
N GLU A 429 20.85 -0.61 3.80
CA GLU A 429 19.67 -0.76 4.66
C GLU A 429 18.37 -0.98 3.87
N GLU A 430 18.31 -0.59 2.60
CA GLU A 430 17.16 -0.83 1.73
C GLU A 430 16.91 -2.33 1.55
N ALA A 431 17.90 -3.21 1.77
CA ALA A 431 17.75 -4.67 1.70
C ALA A 431 16.67 -5.20 2.64
N ILE A 432 16.42 -4.48 3.75
CA ILE A 432 15.34 -4.81 4.71
C ILE A 432 13.97 -4.55 4.07
N THR A 433 13.82 -3.47 3.31
CA THR A 433 12.52 -3.08 2.71
C THR A 433 12.31 -3.60 1.30
N SER A 434 13.38 -3.74 0.52
CA SER A 434 13.41 -4.15 -0.88
C SER A 434 14.69 -4.96 -1.13
N PRO A 435 14.65 -6.30 -0.93
CA PRO A 435 15.81 -7.17 -1.09
C PRO A 435 16.46 -7.08 -2.48
N THR A 436 15.70 -6.82 -3.54
CA THR A 436 16.20 -6.72 -4.92
C THR A 436 17.03 -5.46 -5.18
N LYS A 437 16.79 -4.37 -4.45
CA LYS A 437 17.54 -3.10 -4.59
C LYS A 437 18.68 -2.99 -3.60
N GLY A 438 18.52 -3.61 -2.44
CA GLY A 438 19.42 -3.37 -1.33
C GLY A 438 20.66 -4.25 -1.25
N LEU A 439 20.76 -5.24 -2.13
CA LEU A 439 21.89 -6.14 -2.22
C LEU A 439 22.51 -6.03 -3.61
N LYS A 440 23.82 -5.79 -3.66
CA LYS A 440 24.57 -5.63 -4.91
C LYS A 440 25.75 -6.59 -4.93
N LEU A 441 25.84 -7.39 -5.99
CA LEU A 441 26.95 -8.31 -6.18
C LEU A 441 28.22 -7.57 -6.61
N ILE A 442 29.31 -7.75 -5.86
CA ILE A 442 30.63 -7.21 -6.21
C ILE A 442 31.45 -8.25 -6.96
N ASN A 443 31.55 -9.47 -6.42
CA ASN A 443 32.35 -10.54 -7.01
C ASN A 443 31.81 -11.93 -6.64
N VAL A 444 32.09 -12.92 -7.47
CA VAL A 444 31.71 -14.32 -7.27
C VAL A 444 32.96 -15.16 -7.10
N SER A 445 33.01 -15.96 -6.04
CA SER A 445 34.13 -16.84 -5.76
C SER A 445 34.06 -18.13 -6.56
N ASN A 446 35.21 -18.73 -6.90
CA ASN A 446 35.27 -20.14 -7.29
C ASN A 446 35.48 -21.08 -6.09
N THR A 447 35.72 -20.54 -4.90
CA THR A 447 35.92 -21.29 -3.66
C THR A 447 34.60 -21.88 -3.17
N ILE A 448 34.61 -23.19 -3.00
CA ILE A 448 33.53 -23.93 -2.35
C ILE A 448 33.82 -23.99 -0.86
N ILE A 449 32.86 -23.54 -0.06
CA ILE A 449 32.98 -23.44 1.40
C ILE A 449 31.77 -24.10 2.05
N SER A 450 32.00 -24.90 3.09
CA SER A 450 30.92 -25.39 3.93
C SER A 450 30.40 -24.26 4.81
N TYR A 451 29.10 -24.24 5.06
CA TYR A 451 28.46 -23.20 5.87
C TYR A 451 29.13 -23.07 7.24
N ASP A 452 29.49 -24.18 7.88
CA ASP A 452 30.20 -24.15 9.16
C ASP A 452 31.57 -23.49 9.08
N SER A 453 32.33 -23.75 8.01
CA SER A 453 33.63 -23.09 7.79
C SER A 453 33.45 -21.59 7.58
N PHE A 454 32.39 -21.19 6.87
CA PHE A 454 32.05 -19.79 6.68
C PHE A 454 31.69 -19.10 7.99
N ILE A 455 30.84 -19.73 8.82
CA ILE A 455 30.47 -19.21 10.14
C ILE A 455 31.69 -19.08 11.05
N ALA A 456 32.57 -20.09 11.07
CA ALA A 456 33.80 -20.05 11.85
C ALA A 456 34.72 -18.90 11.39
N ALA A 457 34.89 -18.71 10.08
CA ALA A 457 35.71 -17.62 9.54
C ALA A 457 35.11 -16.24 9.83
N MET A 458 33.79 -16.10 9.76
CA MET A 458 33.08 -14.89 10.15
C MET A 458 33.27 -14.56 11.64
N ASN A 459 33.19 -15.55 12.53
CA ASN A 459 33.43 -15.34 13.96
C ASN A 459 34.84 -14.87 14.25
N LEU A 460 35.81 -15.46 13.55
CA LEU A 460 37.20 -15.03 13.63
C LEU A 460 37.38 -13.60 13.10
N ALA A 461 36.72 -13.25 12.00
CA ALA A 461 36.76 -11.90 11.46
C ALA A 461 36.18 -10.88 12.46
N LYS A 462 35.07 -11.22 13.13
CA LYS A 462 34.48 -10.38 14.19
C LYS A 462 35.43 -10.15 15.36
N THR A 463 36.16 -11.17 15.81
CA THR A 463 37.08 -11.04 16.96
C THR A 463 38.40 -10.34 16.59
N THR A 464 38.85 -10.44 15.34
CA THR A 464 40.18 -9.97 14.92
C THR A 464 40.17 -8.57 14.28
N GLN A 465 39.05 -8.12 13.69
CA GLN A 465 38.98 -6.87 12.93
C GLN A 465 38.47 -5.65 13.72
N THR A 466 38.32 -5.74 15.04
CA THR A 466 37.81 -4.67 15.92
C THR A 466 38.66 -3.40 15.97
N ASN A 467 39.89 -3.41 15.43
CA ASN A 467 40.80 -2.28 15.55
C ASN A 467 40.91 -1.35 14.33
N ASP A 468 40.37 -1.67 13.14
CA ASP A 468 40.45 -0.72 11.99
C ASP A 468 39.50 -1.00 10.79
N ASN A 469 38.64 -2.04 10.80
CA ASN A 469 37.77 -2.36 9.65
C ASN A 469 36.29 -2.55 10.04
N ASN A 470 35.41 -1.82 9.36
CA ASN A 470 33.94 -1.73 9.57
C ASN A 470 33.13 -3.03 9.28
N TYR A 471 33.70 -4.23 9.44
CA TYR A 471 33.02 -5.50 9.10
C TYR A 471 31.69 -5.64 9.88
N GLY A 472 30.55 -5.57 9.17
CA GLY A 472 29.22 -5.71 9.76
C GLY A 472 28.30 -4.48 9.74
N GLN A 473 28.70 -3.39 9.09
CA GLN A 473 27.87 -2.18 8.98
C GLN A 473 27.22 -2.07 7.59
N PHE A 474 26.02 -1.47 7.52
CA PHE A 474 25.35 -1.14 6.25
C PHE A 474 25.97 0.09 5.55
N ASN A 475 26.72 0.93 6.28
CA ASN A 475 27.31 2.16 5.74
C ASN A 475 28.80 1.98 5.48
N GLY A 476 29.16 2.01 4.19
CA GLY A 476 30.53 2.12 3.71
C GLY A 476 31.32 0.82 3.84
N ILE A 477 31.29 -0.02 2.79
CA ILE A 477 32.27 -1.08 2.55
C ILE A 477 32.07 -1.62 1.13
N ASN A 478 33.05 -1.37 0.26
CA ASN A 478 33.24 -2.17 -0.96
C ASN A 478 34.24 -3.33 -0.71
N ASP A 479 34.81 -3.44 0.49
CA ASP A 479 36.02 -4.24 0.76
C ASP A 479 36.06 -5.10 2.03
N ALA A 480 35.02 -5.18 2.87
CA ALA A 480 35.04 -6.06 4.04
C ALA A 480 34.61 -7.48 3.68
N TYR A 481 35.45 -8.41 4.09
CA TYR A 481 35.33 -9.84 3.88
C TYR A 481 35.67 -10.56 5.18
N CYS A 482 35.05 -11.72 5.38
CA CYS A 482 35.39 -12.58 6.51
C CYS A 482 36.45 -13.61 6.15
N VAL A 483 36.54 -13.99 4.87
CA VAL A 483 37.47 -15.03 4.44
C VAL A 483 37.96 -14.76 3.02
N VAL A 484 39.18 -15.21 2.73
CA VAL A 484 39.83 -15.08 1.42
C VAL A 484 39.94 -16.46 0.80
N GLY A 485 39.20 -16.69 -0.28
CA GLY A 485 39.18 -17.95 -1.03
C GLY A 485 40.52 -18.35 -1.63
N GLN A 486 40.54 -19.55 -2.21
CA GLN A 486 41.73 -20.19 -2.77
C GLN A 486 42.43 -19.33 -3.83
N LEU A 487 41.65 -18.57 -4.62
CA LEU A 487 42.17 -17.67 -5.65
C LEU A 487 42.36 -16.22 -5.17
N HIS A 488 42.49 -16.02 -3.86
CA HIS A 488 42.59 -14.71 -3.21
C HIS A 488 41.34 -13.82 -3.39
N GLU A 489 40.22 -14.47 -3.63
CA GLU A 489 38.91 -13.88 -3.77
C GLU A 489 38.29 -13.60 -2.40
N LYS A 490 37.90 -12.34 -2.17
CA LYS A 490 37.26 -11.90 -0.93
C LYS A 490 35.84 -12.47 -0.84
N ILE A 491 35.45 -12.99 0.33
CA ILE A 491 34.13 -13.59 0.57
C ILE A 491 33.53 -12.98 1.84
N ASN A 492 32.28 -12.53 1.77
CA ASN A 492 31.53 -12.00 2.91
C ASN A 492 30.08 -12.53 3.03
N ALA A 493 29.66 -13.36 2.09
CA ALA A 493 28.42 -14.11 2.14
C ALA A 493 28.57 -15.43 1.38
N VAL A 494 27.59 -16.30 1.55
CA VAL A 494 27.57 -17.62 0.92
C VAL A 494 26.20 -17.92 0.35
N ILE A 495 26.15 -18.62 -0.78
CA ILE A 495 24.91 -19.15 -1.37
C ILE A 495 25.00 -20.67 -1.42
N PRO A 496 24.00 -21.41 -0.91
CA PRO A 496 23.98 -22.86 -1.03
C PRO A 496 23.89 -23.33 -2.50
N LEU A 497 24.47 -24.50 -2.78
CA LEU A 497 24.40 -25.14 -4.10
C LEU A 497 23.52 -26.39 -4.02
N TYR A 498 22.71 -26.64 -5.05
CA TYR A 498 21.98 -27.91 -5.15
C TYR A 498 22.97 -28.99 -5.56
N ILE A 499 23.47 -29.82 -4.66
CA ILE A 499 24.38 -30.92 -5.07
C ILE A 499 23.57 -32.18 -5.34
N ASN A 500 22.64 -32.51 -4.45
CA ASN A 500 21.64 -33.52 -4.66
C ASN A 500 20.34 -33.23 -3.89
N TYR A 501 19.35 -34.11 -4.05
CA TYR A 501 18.03 -33.94 -3.45
C TYR A 501 18.07 -33.93 -1.92
N GLU A 502 18.86 -34.80 -1.31
CA GLU A 502 18.95 -34.87 0.15
C GLU A 502 19.68 -33.65 0.75
N HIS A 503 20.72 -33.16 0.08
CA HIS A 503 21.39 -31.91 0.44
C HIS A 503 20.44 -30.71 0.29
N MET A 504 19.60 -30.70 -0.76
CA MET A 504 18.62 -29.64 -0.97
C MET A 504 17.56 -29.58 0.13
N LYS A 505 17.05 -30.72 0.62
CA LYS A 505 16.12 -30.76 1.76
C LYS A 505 16.72 -30.06 2.98
N ARG A 506 18.01 -30.27 3.24
CA ARG A 506 18.73 -29.57 4.32
C ARG A 506 18.83 -28.06 4.07
N ILE A 507 19.16 -27.65 2.84
CA ILE A 507 19.17 -26.23 2.44
C ILE A 507 17.81 -25.57 2.69
N ARG A 508 16.71 -26.27 2.42
CA ARG A 508 15.35 -25.77 2.64
C ARG A 508 15.01 -25.57 4.11
N ILE A 509 15.39 -26.50 4.97
CA ILE A 509 15.16 -26.35 6.42
C ILE A 509 15.93 -25.13 6.97
N LEU A 510 17.11 -24.87 6.41
CA LEU A 510 17.99 -23.76 6.83
C LEU A 510 17.73 -22.45 6.07
N GLU A 511 16.77 -22.42 5.15
CA GLU A 511 16.51 -21.30 4.23
C GLU A 511 16.41 -19.95 4.94
N GLY A 512 15.60 -19.88 5.99
CA GLY A 512 15.43 -18.64 6.74
C GLY A 512 16.72 -18.13 7.36
N ILE A 513 17.58 -19.03 7.83
CA ILE A 513 18.81 -18.69 8.56
C ILE A 513 19.84 -18.06 7.62
N TRP A 514 20.11 -18.70 6.48
CA TRP A 514 21.15 -18.22 5.56
C TRP A 514 20.67 -17.03 4.72
N LEU A 515 19.39 -16.98 4.31
CA LEU A 515 18.82 -15.81 3.63
C LEU A 515 18.76 -14.60 4.56
N GLY A 516 18.31 -14.79 5.80
CA GLY A 516 18.27 -13.72 6.81
C GLY A 516 19.64 -13.06 6.96
N TYR A 517 20.68 -13.88 7.16
CA TYR A 517 22.04 -13.35 7.30
C TYR A 517 22.55 -12.70 6.01
N MET A 518 22.33 -13.32 4.84
CA MET A 518 22.78 -12.78 3.56
C MET A 518 22.27 -11.36 3.30
N PHE A 519 21.00 -11.08 3.61
CA PHE A 519 20.40 -9.77 3.35
C PHE A 519 20.51 -8.77 4.52
N THR A 520 20.50 -9.24 5.76
CA THR A 520 20.34 -8.36 6.93
C THR A 520 21.49 -8.42 7.93
N LEU A 521 22.48 -9.28 7.70
CA LEU A 521 23.55 -9.59 8.65
C LEU A 521 23.04 -10.20 9.98
N ASP A 522 21.76 -10.59 10.06
CA ASP A 522 21.17 -11.33 11.17
C ASP A 522 20.39 -12.53 10.63
N SER A 523 20.72 -13.74 11.10
CA SER A 523 20.02 -14.97 10.71
C SER A 523 18.53 -14.99 11.05
N TYR A 524 18.09 -14.16 11.99
CA TYR A 524 16.68 -13.97 12.33
C TYR A 524 16.00 -12.89 11.49
N GLY A 525 16.73 -12.14 10.67
CA GLY A 525 16.19 -11.09 9.82
C GLY A 525 15.46 -11.58 8.55
N TYR A 526 15.08 -12.85 8.51
CA TYR A 526 14.41 -13.47 7.38
C TYR A 526 13.08 -12.80 7.00
N ASP A 527 12.86 -12.60 5.70
CA ASP A 527 11.58 -12.20 5.11
C ASP A 527 11.38 -12.92 3.79
N LYS A 528 10.15 -13.37 3.51
CA LYS A 528 9.78 -14.07 2.27
C LYS A 528 10.15 -13.33 0.98
N GLN A 529 10.24 -11.99 1.01
CA GLN A 529 10.66 -11.21 -0.16
C GLN A 529 12.15 -11.40 -0.51
N GLN A 530 12.97 -11.92 0.42
CA GLN A 530 14.38 -12.21 0.19
C GLN A 530 14.57 -13.36 -0.81
N GLU A 531 13.61 -14.28 -0.93
CA GLU A 531 13.60 -15.31 -1.98
C GLU A 531 13.54 -14.70 -3.38
N ILE A 532 12.81 -13.58 -3.56
CA ILE A 532 12.80 -12.81 -4.82
C ILE A 532 14.17 -12.13 -5.02
N GLY A 533 14.77 -11.62 -3.95
CA GLY A 533 16.12 -11.06 -3.98
C GLY A 533 17.17 -12.07 -4.46
N LEU A 534 17.02 -13.36 -4.10
CA LEU A 534 17.91 -14.42 -4.58
C LEU A 534 17.86 -14.58 -6.11
N LEU A 535 16.69 -14.44 -6.73
CA LEU A 535 16.56 -14.50 -8.19
C LEU A 535 17.28 -13.32 -8.88
N LYS A 536 17.25 -12.13 -8.27
CA LYS A 536 18.06 -10.98 -8.74
C LYS A 536 19.55 -11.28 -8.61
N LEU A 537 19.96 -11.88 -7.50
CA LEU A 537 21.35 -12.24 -7.27
C LEU A 537 21.83 -13.30 -8.26
N LEU A 538 21.00 -14.30 -8.57
CA LEU A 538 21.28 -15.26 -9.65
C LEU A 538 21.54 -14.50 -10.94
N TYR A 539 20.64 -13.60 -11.37
CA TYR A 539 20.86 -12.78 -12.55
C TYR A 539 22.22 -12.08 -12.53
N ASP A 540 22.59 -11.41 -11.44
CA ASP A 540 23.87 -10.70 -11.34
C ASP A 540 25.08 -11.65 -11.46
N ILE A 541 25.00 -12.85 -10.86
CA ILE A 541 26.02 -13.91 -10.98
C ILE A 541 26.14 -14.39 -12.44
N ILE A 542 25.01 -14.52 -13.14
CA ILE A 542 24.99 -14.85 -14.57
C ILE A 542 25.68 -13.74 -15.37
N MET A 543 25.48 -12.46 -15.02
CA MET A 543 26.07 -11.34 -15.75
C MET A 543 27.58 -11.19 -15.50
N GLN A 544 28.07 -11.53 -14.31
CA GLN A 544 29.50 -11.45 -13.95
C GLN A 544 30.34 -12.67 -14.39
N ARG A 545 29.78 -13.56 -15.22
CA ARG A 545 30.40 -14.83 -15.63
C ARG A 545 31.86 -14.71 -16.10
N THR A 546 32.69 -15.61 -15.60
CA THR A 546 33.92 -16.05 -16.27
C THR A 546 33.61 -17.32 -17.07
N GLY A 547 34.09 -17.44 -18.32
CA GLY A 547 33.74 -18.52 -19.24
C GLY A 547 34.26 -19.93 -18.87
N THR A 548 34.62 -20.17 -17.61
CA THR A 548 35.23 -21.43 -17.16
C THR A 548 34.18 -22.54 -17.00
N SER A 549 34.60 -23.80 -17.19
CA SER A 549 33.73 -24.98 -17.02
C SER A 549 33.22 -25.11 -15.59
N ARG A 550 34.05 -24.81 -14.59
CA ARG A 550 33.68 -24.84 -13.18
C ARG A 550 32.61 -23.81 -12.84
N TYR A 551 32.73 -22.59 -13.35
CA TYR A 551 31.74 -21.54 -13.13
C TYR A 551 30.38 -21.90 -13.75
N LYS A 552 30.37 -22.49 -14.96
CA LYS A 552 29.16 -23.02 -15.59
C LYS A 552 28.50 -24.12 -14.73
N GLN A 553 29.29 -25.01 -14.14
CA GLN A 553 28.78 -26.05 -13.23
C GLN A 553 28.15 -25.44 -11.98
N ILE A 554 28.83 -24.51 -11.32
CA ILE A 554 28.35 -23.82 -10.11
C ILE A 554 27.02 -23.12 -10.37
N ILE A 555 26.93 -22.38 -11.47
CA ILE A 555 25.70 -21.70 -11.85
C ILE A 555 24.58 -22.69 -12.07
N LYS A 556 24.83 -23.81 -12.76
CA LYS A 556 23.80 -24.83 -13.01
C LYS A 556 23.25 -25.39 -11.70
N GLU A 557 24.10 -25.58 -10.69
CA GLU A 557 23.65 -26.02 -9.37
C GLU A 557 22.90 -24.91 -8.60
N LEU A 558 23.27 -23.64 -8.79
CA LEU A 558 22.51 -22.51 -8.25
C LEU A 558 21.15 -22.31 -8.93
N GLU A 559 21.07 -22.52 -10.25
CA GLU A 559 19.83 -22.49 -11.04
C GLU A 559 18.84 -23.51 -10.51
N LYS A 560 19.30 -24.72 -10.13
CA LYS A 560 18.45 -25.75 -9.49
C LYS A 560 17.91 -25.30 -8.12
N VAL A 561 18.71 -24.62 -7.29
CA VAL A 561 18.23 -24.04 -6.01
C VAL A 561 17.09 -23.05 -6.28
N CYS A 562 17.30 -22.14 -7.22
CA CYS A 562 16.29 -21.12 -7.56
C CYS A 562 15.04 -21.73 -8.21
N HIS A 563 15.20 -22.75 -9.05
CA HIS A 563 14.09 -23.50 -9.63
C HIS A 563 13.24 -24.15 -8.53
N PHE A 564 13.89 -24.81 -7.55
CA PHE A 564 13.21 -25.41 -6.41
C PHE A 564 12.46 -24.35 -5.57
N ILE A 565 13.05 -23.17 -5.35
CA ILE A 565 12.40 -22.07 -4.64
C ILE A 565 11.13 -21.63 -5.37
N ILE A 566 11.19 -21.48 -6.70
CA ILE A 566 10.03 -21.06 -7.50
C ILE A 566 8.91 -22.12 -7.44
N THR A 567 9.24 -23.41 -7.48
CA THR A 567 8.25 -24.49 -7.56
C THR A 567 7.67 -24.88 -6.20
N GLU A 568 8.51 -25.00 -5.17
CA GLU A 568 8.15 -25.61 -3.88
C GLU A 568 7.99 -24.58 -2.75
N SER A 569 8.58 -23.38 -2.86
CA SER A 569 8.57 -22.45 -1.72
C SER A 569 7.23 -21.76 -1.51
N ILE A 570 6.63 -22.00 -0.34
CA ILE A 570 5.45 -21.27 0.14
C ILE A 570 5.79 -19.78 0.36
N GLY A 571 7.02 -19.49 0.80
CA GLY A 571 7.50 -18.12 0.98
C GLY A 571 7.49 -17.36 -0.34
N PHE A 572 8.12 -17.90 -1.38
CA PHE A 572 8.07 -17.35 -2.74
C PHE A 572 6.64 -17.18 -3.24
N LYS A 573 5.81 -18.23 -3.20
CA LYS A 573 4.41 -18.18 -3.67
C LYS A 573 3.60 -17.10 -2.94
N SER A 574 3.84 -16.89 -1.65
CA SER A 574 3.16 -15.87 -0.85
C SER A 574 3.74 -14.45 -1.00
N ALA A 575 4.98 -14.31 -1.49
CA ALA A 575 5.63 -13.03 -1.71
C ALA A 575 5.45 -12.53 -3.14
N TYR A 576 5.68 -13.40 -4.11
CA TYR A 576 5.54 -13.13 -5.53
C TYR A 576 4.09 -13.29 -5.99
N GLY A 577 3.35 -14.26 -5.45
CA GLY A 577 1.98 -14.63 -5.84
C GLY A 577 1.98 -15.82 -6.81
N GLU A 578 1.13 -16.82 -6.56
CA GLU A 578 1.11 -18.09 -7.32
C GLU A 578 0.86 -17.90 -8.82
N LYS A 579 0.03 -16.92 -9.19
CA LYS A 579 -0.33 -16.62 -10.58
C LYS A 579 0.43 -15.42 -11.15
N THR A 580 1.42 -14.88 -10.44
CA THR A 580 2.02 -13.60 -10.82
C THR A 580 2.82 -13.69 -12.10
N TYR A 581 3.50 -14.82 -12.35
CA TYR A 581 4.18 -15.04 -13.62
C TYR A 581 3.18 -15.11 -14.79
N GLU A 582 2.14 -15.91 -14.65
CA GLU A 582 1.10 -16.09 -15.67
C GLU A 582 0.35 -14.77 -15.91
N ASN A 583 0.05 -14.03 -14.84
CA ASN A 583 -0.58 -12.72 -14.94
C ASN A 583 0.33 -11.69 -15.63
N PHE A 584 1.64 -11.72 -15.35
CA PHE A 584 2.63 -10.83 -15.97
C PHE A 584 2.70 -11.05 -17.49
N ILE A 585 2.67 -12.31 -17.93
CA ILE A 585 2.61 -12.66 -19.36
C ILE A 585 1.26 -12.24 -19.95
N ALA A 586 0.15 -12.61 -19.29
CA ALA A 586 -1.18 -12.53 -19.87
C ALA A 586 -1.68 -11.10 -20.12
N ASN A 587 -1.34 -10.13 -19.26
CA ASN A 587 -1.87 -8.77 -19.41
C ASN A 587 -1.04 -7.69 -18.69
N ILE A 588 -1.29 -6.43 -19.09
CA ILE A 588 -0.64 -5.25 -18.50
C ILE A 588 -0.92 -5.11 -17.00
N HIS A 589 -2.09 -5.55 -16.50
CA HIS A 589 -2.47 -5.48 -15.08
C HIS A 589 -1.54 -6.31 -14.20
N GLY A 590 -1.25 -7.54 -14.63
CA GLY A 590 -0.29 -8.41 -13.97
C GLY A 590 1.10 -7.81 -13.90
N ARG A 591 1.48 -7.01 -14.92
CA ARG A 591 2.75 -6.26 -14.95
C ARG A 591 2.77 -5.06 -13.99
N GLN A 592 1.62 -4.47 -13.65
CA GLN A 592 1.55 -3.29 -12.75
C GLN A 592 1.64 -3.63 -11.26
N ASN A 593 1.32 -4.87 -10.88
CA ASN A 593 1.11 -5.24 -9.48
C ASN A 593 2.40 -5.36 -8.64
N GLY A 594 3.58 -5.09 -9.20
CA GLY A 594 4.77 -4.95 -8.38
C GLY A 594 5.87 -4.09 -8.99
N THR A 595 6.66 -3.49 -8.11
CA THR A 595 7.89 -2.74 -8.42
C THR A 595 9.05 -3.71 -8.67
N TYR A 596 8.81 -4.74 -9.46
CA TYR A 596 9.80 -5.78 -9.70
C TYR A 596 10.90 -5.26 -10.61
N ASP A 597 12.14 -5.63 -10.29
CA ASP A 597 13.25 -5.51 -11.23
C ASP A 597 12.96 -6.39 -12.45
N LEU A 598 13.17 -5.88 -13.66
CA LEU A 598 12.89 -6.59 -14.92
C LEU A 598 13.72 -7.86 -15.06
N SER A 599 14.83 -7.99 -14.34
CA SER A 599 15.62 -9.22 -14.29
C SER A 599 14.85 -10.39 -13.67
N ILE A 600 13.93 -10.14 -12.74
CA ILE A 600 13.16 -11.18 -12.03
C ILE A 600 12.28 -12.00 -12.98
N PRO A 601 11.33 -11.41 -13.73
CA PRO A 601 10.52 -12.16 -14.67
C PRO A 601 11.37 -12.87 -15.74
N LEU A 602 12.47 -12.28 -16.20
CA LEU A 602 13.40 -12.94 -17.14
C LEU A 602 14.00 -14.22 -16.56
N ILE A 603 14.49 -14.17 -15.32
CA ILE A 603 15.04 -15.35 -14.64
C ILE A 603 13.95 -16.40 -14.39
N ILE A 604 12.74 -15.99 -14.01
CA ILE A 604 11.64 -16.94 -13.82
C ILE A 604 11.29 -17.63 -15.14
N GLY A 605 11.18 -16.89 -16.25
CA GLY A 605 10.93 -17.47 -17.56
C GLY A 605 12.06 -18.39 -18.02
N TYR A 606 13.31 -18.02 -17.76
CA TYR A 606 14.47 -18.89 -18.00
C TYR A 606 14.38 -20.19 -17.19
N LEU A 607 14.16 -20.12 -15.87
CA LEU A 607 14.09 -21.29 -14.98
C LEU A 607 12.85 -22.17 -15.24
N LYS A 608 11.79 -21.62 -15.83
CA LYS A 608 10.60 -22.37 -16.29
C LYS A 608 10.75 -22.97 -17.70
N ASN A 609 11.89 -22.78 -18.37
CA ASN A 609 12.10 -23.11 -19.78
C ASN A 609 11.11 -22.42 -20.75
N ASP A 610 10.64 -21.22 -20.37
CA ASP A 610 9.66 -20.41 -21.10
C ASP A 610 10.22 -19.01 -21.40
N PHE A 611 11.54 -18.94 -21.64
CA PHE A 611 12.25 -17.66 -21.80
C PHE A 611 11.75 -16.85 -22.99
N LYS A 612 11.40 -17.50 -24.11
CA LYS A 612 10.92 -16.80 -25.32
C LYS A 612 9.60 -16.06 -25.09
N SER A 613 8.67 -16.64 -24.33
CA SER A 613 7.35 -16.06 -24.08
C SER A 613 7.39 -14.86 -23.14
N ILE A 614 8.39 -14.79 -22.24
CA ILE A 614 8.51 -13.69 -21.26
C ILE A 614 9.22 -12.45 -21.81
N LEU A 615 10.03 -12.62 -22.86
CA LEU A 615 10.86 -11.56 -23.45
C LEU A 615 10.05 -10.33 -23.89
N MET A 616 8.96 -10.54 -24.63
CA MET A 616 8.11 -9.44 -25.11
C MET A 616 7.37 -8.71 -23.97
N PRO A 617 6.69 -9.40 -23.04
CA PRO A 617 6.10 -8.76 -21.85
C PRO A 617 7.08 -7.92 -21.03
N VAL A 618 8.32 -8.39 -20.84
CA VAL A 618 9.36 -7.64 -20.11
C VAL A 618 9.79 -6.40 -20.89
N TYR A 619 9.94 -6.51 -22.21
CA TYR A 619 10.25 -5.36 -23.07
C TYR A 619 9.13 -4.31 -23.03
N TYR A 620 7.86 -4.72 -23.08
CA TYR A 620 6.73 -3.79 -22.96
C TYR A 620 6.69 -3.07 -21.61
N GLU A 621 6.97 -3.77 -20.50
CA GLU A 621 7.05 -3.13 -19.18
C GLU A 621 8.23 -2.17 -19.07
N TYR A 622 9.37 -2.49 -19.70
CA TYR A 622 10.49 -1.56 -19.80
C TYR A 622 10.10 -0.25 -20.50
N LEU A 623 9.43 -0.33 -21.66
CA LEU A 623 8.94 0.84 -22.39
C LEU A 623 7.98 1.68 -21.54
N ARG A 624 7.09 1.01 -20.81
CA ARG A 624 6.18 1.67 -19.87
C ARG A 624 6.92 2.43 -18.76
N GLN A 625 7.94 1.82 -18.16
CA GLN A 625 8.75 2.48 -17.13
C GLN A 625 9.52 3.70 -17.68
N CYS A 626 9.98 3.64 -18.93
CA CYS A 626 10.63 4.77 -19.59
C CYS A 626 9.64 5.92 -19.85
N LEU A 627 8.48 5.62 -20.43
CA LEU A 627 7.41 6.59 -20.68
C LEU A 627 6.92 7.28 -19.41
N ARG A 628 6.87 6.56 -18.28
CA ARG A 628 6.53 7.14 -16.97
C ARG A 628 7.55 8.16 -16.48
N LYS A 629 8.83 7.86 -16.66
CA LYS A 629 9.92 8.75 -16.21
C LYS A 629 10.01 10.00 -17.08
N LYS A 630 9.73 9.87 -18.37
CA LYS A 630 9.81 10.94 -19.37
C LYS A 630 8.51 11.00 -20.16
N MET A 631 7.45 11.56 -19.55
CA MET A 631 6.21 11.76 -20.30
C MET A 631 6.46 12.79 -21.42
N PRO A 632 6.12 12.46 -22.68
CA PRO A 632 6.29 13.40 -23.77
C PRO A 632 5.34 14.60 -23.60
N VAL A 633 5.84 15.81 -23.86
CA VAL A 633 5.07 17.06 -23.80
C VAL A 633 3.85 16.98 -24.73
N ASP A 634 3.99 16.30 -25.86
CA ASP A 634 2.96 16.14 -26.89
C ASP A 634 2.22 14.79 -26.78
N LYS A 635 1.94 14.34 -25.55
CA LYS A 635 1.22 13.08 -25.27
C LYS A 635 -0.03 12.89 -26.15
N ASN A 636 -0.87 13.92 -26.26
CA ASN A 636 -2.12 13.85 -27.02
C ASN A 636 -1.85 13.71 -28.53
N LEU A 637 -0.85 14.40 -29.07
CA LEU A 637 -0.45 14.29 -30.48
C LEU A 637 0.07 12.89 -30.80
N ILE A 638 0.84 12.30 -29.88
CA ILE A 638 1.36 10.94 -30.01
C ILE A 638 0.20 9.93 -30.01
N ILE A 639 -0.74 10.05 -29.07
CA ILE A 639 -1.95 9.22 -29.01
C ILE A 639 -2.72 9.31 -30.32
N ASP A 640 -2.97 10.54 -30.76
CA ASP A 640 -3.71 10.86 -31.97
C ASP A 640 -3.08 10.23 -33.21
N ARG A 641 -1.77 10.33 -33.36
CA ARG A 641 -1.07 9.77 -34.52
C ARG A 641 -0.96 8.24 -34.44
N LEU A 642 -0.82 7.66 -33.25
CA LEU A 642 -0.89 6.20 -33.05
C LEU A 642 -2.29 5.64 -33.38
N LEU A 643 -3.35 6.42 -33.15
CA LEU A 643 -4.72 6.05 -33.48
C LEU A 643 -5.04 6.19 -34.96
N TYR A 644 -4.68 7.32 -35.56
CA TYR A 644 -5.21 7.74 -36.86
C TYR A 644 -4.18 7.76 -38.01
N GLY A 645 -2.91 7.45 -37.74
CA GLY A 645 -1.81 7.62 -38.71
C GLY A 645 -1.50 9.10 -38.98
N ASP A 646 -0.66 9.37 -39.99
CA ASP A 646 -0.34 10.75 -40.40
C ASP A 646 -1.56 11.52 -40.91
N GLU A 647 -1.50 12.85 -40.98
CA GLU A 647 -2.61 13.71 -41.43
C GLU A 647 -3.18 13.29 -42.79
N SER A 648 -2.33 12.75 -43.67
CA SER A 648 -2.74 12.21 -44.98
C SER A 648 -3.62 10.95 -44.89
N GLN A 649 -3.46 10.14 -43.85
CA GLN A 649 -4.31 8.96 -43.56
C GLN A 649 -5.55 9.32 -42.75
N ARG A 650 -5.47 10.31 -41.86
CA ARG A 650 -6.63 10.90 -41.15
C ARG A 650 -7.74 11.33 -42.10
N VAL A 651 -7.38 11.95 -43.22
CA VAL A 651 -8.34 12.37 -44.27
C VAL A 651 -9.04 11.18 -44.94
N LYS A 652 -8.45 9.98 -44.93
CA LYS A 652 -9.05 8.75 -45.45
C LYS A 652 -9.87 7.97 -44.40
N THR A 653 -9.49 8.02 -43.12
CA THR A 653 -10.27 7.39 -42.03
C THR A 653 -11.48 8.22 -41.61
N VAL A 654 -11.42 9.54 -41.77
CA VAL A 654 -12.46 10.51 -41.34
C VAL A 654 -13.16 11.15 -42.55
N ALA A 655 -13.31 10.44 -43.65
CA ALA A 655 -14.27 10.84 -44.69
C ALA A 655 -15.68 10.61 -44.10
N SER A 656 -16.33 11.56 -43.45
CA SER A 656 -16.61 12.91 -43.91
C SER A 656 -16.62 13.92 -42.76
N ASN A 657 -15.83 14.98 -42.90
CA ASN A 657 -16.25 16.29 -42.40
C ASN A 657 -15.85 17.31 -43.46
N THR A 658 -16.85 17.75 -44.22
CA THR A 658 -16.69 18.86 -45.17
C THR A 658 -16.28 20.12 -44.42
N ASN A 659 -15.05 20.55 -44.70
CA ASN A 659 -14.53 21.91 -44.65
C ASN A 659 -15.13 22.85 -43.59
N THR A 660 -14.48 22.91 -42.43
CA THR A 660 -14.35 24.17 -41.67
C THR A 660 -12.95 24.25 -41.07
N THR A 661 -11.99 24.61 -41.92
CA THR A 661 -10.69 25.10 -41.49
C THR A 661 -10.86 26.50 -40.91
N GLY A 662 -10.41 26.68 -39.66
CA GLY A 662 -10.05 27.98 -39.09
C GLY A 662 -11.17 28.78 -38.43
N VAL A 663 -11.62 28.38 -37.23
CA VAL A 663 -12.18 29.32 -36.25
C VAL A 663 -11.62 28.98 -34.88
N ASP A 664 -11.01 29.99 -34.25
CA ASP A 664 -10.43 29.95 -32.91
C ASP A 664 -11.53 29.67 -31.87
N ILE A 665 -11.49 28.49 -31.24
CA ILE A 665 -12.59 27.93 -30.43
C ILE A 665 -12.79 28.68 -29.09
N ASN A 666 -11.95 29.69 -28.80
CA ASN A 666 -11.84 30.26 -27.45
C ASN A 666 -12.49 31.63 -27.22
N GLN A 667 -13.31 32.20 -28.12
CA GLN A 667 -13.83 33.56 -27.86
C GLN A 667 -15.33 33.85 -28.07
N ASP A 668 -16.17 32.92 -28.54
CA ASP A 668 -17.61 33.19 -28.63
C ASP A 668 -18.44 32.19 -27.78
N PRO A 669 -18.97 32.59 -26.61
CA PRO A 669 -19.87 31.74 -25.82
C PRO A 669 -21.15 31.35 -26.59
N ASP A 670 -21.47 32.04 -27.69
CA ASP A 670 -22.61 31.73 -28.56
C ASP A 670 -22.25 30.81 -29.74
N TYR A 671 -20.99 30.44 -29.94
CA TYR A 671 -20.55 29.52 -31.01
C TYR A 671 -21.23 28.15 -30.92
N VAL A 672 -21.38 27.64 -29.69
CA VAL A 672 -22.05 26.37 -29.43
C VAL A 672 -23.52 26.45 -29.86
N GLU A 673 -24.19 27.56 -29.54
CA GLU A 673 -25.58 27.77 -29.93
C GLU A 673 -25.72 27.96 -31.44
N GLN A 674 -24.87 28.78 -32.07
CA GLN A 674 -24.85 29.01 -33.52
C GLN A 674 -24.59 27.73 -34.32
N SER A 675 -23.67 26.86 -33.84
CA SER A 675 -23.42 25.56 -34.46
C SER A 675 -24.62 24.60 -34.33
N PHE A 676 -25.41 24.71 -33.26
CA PHE A 676 -26.67 23.97 -33.12
C PHE A 676 -27.83 24.55 -33.91
N ILE A 677 -27.89 25.87 -34.08
CA ILE A 677 -28.84 26.53 -34.99
C ILE A 677 -28.54 26.09 -36.43
N LYS A 678 -27.27 26.06 -36.83
CA LYS A 678 -26.85 25.56 -38.14
C LYS A 678 -27.22 24.08 -38.33
N TYR A 679 -27.01 23.25 -37.30
CA TYR A 679 -27.46 21.85 -37.28
C TYR A 679 -28.99 21.72 -37.41
N PHE A 680 -29.76 22.61 -36.78
CA PHE A 680 -31.21 22.63 -36.88
C PHE A 680 -31.71 23.00 -38.29
N HIS A 681 -31.00 23.86 -39.02
CA HIS A 681 -31.42 24.32 -40.36
C HIS A 681 -30.89 23.47 -41.54
N ASP A 682 -29.64 22.96 -41.50
CA ASP A 682 -29.01 22.26 -42.65
C ASP A 682 -29.53 20.82 -42.88
N GLU A 683 -30.08 20.13 -41.86
CA GLU A 683 -30.53 18.72 -41.98
C GLU A 683 -32.05 18.54 -42.26
N MET A 684 -32.84 19.61 -42.38
CA MET A 684 -34.31 19.53 -42.50
C MET A 684 -34.83 19.14 -43.91
N CYS A 685 -33.98 18.98 -44.92
CA CYS A 685 -34.42 18.71 -46.31
C CYS A 685 -33.83 17.44 -46.95
N LYS A 686 -33.05 16.65 -46.21
CA LYS A 686 -32.61 15.33 -46.69
C LYS A 686 -33.13 14.28 -45.73
N PRO A 687 -33.76 13.17 -46.21
CA PRO A 687 -33.84 11.99 -45.37
C PRO A 687 -32.42 11.70 -44.88
N ILE A 688 -32.28 11.27 -43.63
CA ILE A 688 -31.00 10.74 -43.15
C ILE A 688 -30.63 9.66 -44.16
N GLU A 689 -29.70 9.95 -45.08
CA GLU A 689 -28.90 8.91 -45.68
C GLU A 689 -28.15 8.35 -44.48
N LEU A 690 -28.70 7.28 -43.90
CA LEU A 690 -27.88 6.30 -43.24
C LEU A 690 -26.71 6.12 -44.20
N ILE A 691 -25.50 6.49 -43.74
CA ILE A 691 -24.24 6.22 -44.42
C ILE A 691 -24.44 4.87 -45.12
N PRO A 692 -24.32 4.81 -46.45
CA PRO A 692 -24.89 3.72 -47.23
C PRO A 692 -24.59 2.39 -46.57
N GLU A 693 -25.66 1.77 -46.07
CA GLU A 693 -25.71 0.33 -45.97
C GLU A 693 -25.18 -0.19 -47.31
N THR A 694 -24.14 -1.03 -47.26
CA THR A 694 -23.41 -1.61 -48.39
C THR A 694 -22.14 -0.87 -48.86
N THR A 695 -21.12 -0.82 -48.00
CA THR A 695 -19.94 -1.63 -48.38
C THR A 695 -20.22 -3.05 -47.94
N THR A 696 -20.35 -3.94 -48.92
CA THR A 696 -20.46 -5.37 -48.75
C THR A 696 -19.35 -5.85 -47.80
N GLY A 697 -19.56 -6.96 -47.09
CA GLY A 697 -18.55 -7.53 -46.19
C GLY A 697 -17.19 -7.82 -46.82
N GLU A 698 -17.05 -7.68 -48.15
CA GLU A 698 -15.81 -7.85 -48.91
C GLU A 698 -14.95 -6.57 -48.99
N ASP A 699 -15.54 -5.37 -48.97
CA ASP A 699 -14.81 -4.09 -48.85
C ASP A 699 -14.50 -3.73 -47.38
N ARG A 700 -15.07 -4.47 -46.43
CA ARG A 700 -14.75 -4.42 -44.99
C ARG A 700 -13.49 -5.22 -44.63
N LYS A 701 -12.57 -5.42 -45.58
CA LYS A 701 -11.18 -5.68 -45.18
C LYS A 701 -10.79 -4.47 -44.36
N LEU A 702 -10.58 -4.72 -43.06
CA LEU A 702 -10.17 -3.79 -42.03
C LEU A 702 -9.50 -2.55 -42.65
N ILE A 703 -9.89 -1.35 -42.22
CA ILE A 703 -8.92 -0.25 -42.25
C ILE A 703 -7.82 -0.67 -41.26
N THR A 704 -6.98 -1.63 -41.68
CA THR A 704 -5.68 -1.88 -41.12
C THR A 704 -4.92 -0.62 -41.47
N ILE A 705 -4.96 0.34 -40.54
CA ILE A 705 -3.90 1.33 -40.44
C ILE A 705 -2.66 0.47 -40.23
N GLU A 706 -1.91 0.24 -41.31
CA GLU A 706 -0.61 -0.38 -41.19
C GLU A 706 0.15 0.48 -40.17
N PRO A 707 0.66 -0.12 -39.08
CA PRO A 707 1.37 0.65 -38.09
C PRO A 707 2.49 1.41 -38.82
N GLU A 708 2.46 2.75 -38.75
CA GLU A 708 3.54 3.59 -39.27
C GLU A 708 4.80 3.27 -38.49
N THR A 709 5.47 2.21 -38.95
CA THR A 709 6.56 1.57 -38.24
C THR A 709 7.66 2.59 -37.98
N GLU A 710 7.94 3.43 -38.98
CA GLU A 710 8.91 4.51 -38.88
C GLU A 710 8.52 5.58 -37.86
N TYR A 711 7.23 5.89 -37.72
CA TYR A 711 6.76 6.81 -36.70
C TYR A 711 6.85 6.21 -35.29
N ILE A 712 6.46 4.95 -35.10
CA ILE A 712 6.65 4.25 -33.81
C ILE A 712 8.13 4.23 -33.43
N LYS A 713 9.02 3.97 -34.39
CA LYS A 713 10.46 4.05 -34.18
C LYS A 713 10.91 5.46 -33.77
N THR A 714 10.39 6.48 -34.43
CA THR A 714 10.68 7.89 -34.11
C THR A 714 10.19 8.27 -32.71
N ILE A 715 9.00 7.83 -32.31
CA ILE A 715 8.48 8.04 -30.95
C ILE A 715 9.42 7.42 -29.93
N LEU A 716 9.80 6.16 -30.13
CA LEU A 716 10.70 5.45 -29.21
C LEU A 716 12.07 6.13 -29.11
N GLN A 717 12.60 6.64 -30.22
CA GLN A 717 13.84 7.44 -30.26
C GLN A 717 13.68 8.79 -29.56
N SER A 718 12.50 9.42 -29.61
CA SER A 718 12.24 10.72 -28.97
C SER A 718 12.06 10.63 -27.44
N ILE A 719 11.55 9.49 -26.94
CA ILE A 719 11.31 9.27 -25.51
C ILE A 719 12.64 9.18 -24.75
N ASP A 720 13.70 8.68 -25.41
CA ASP A 720 15.04 8.73 -24.89
C ASP A 720 16.03 8.79 -26.05
N ASN A 721 16.88 9.82 -26.10
CA ASN A 721 17.93 9.95 -27.11
C ASN A 721 18.94 8.77 -27.10
N GLN A 722 18.88 7.90 -26.08
CA GLN A 722 19.64 6.65 -25.97
C GLN A 722 18.82 5.38 -26.36
N LEU A 723 17.50 5.48 -26.55
CA LEU A 723 16.62 4.38 -26.97
C LEU A 723 16.48 4.31 -28.49
N SER A 724 17.51 3.82 -29.15
CA SER A 724 17.43 3.42 -30.56
C SER A 724 16.64 2.10 -30.71
N LEU A 725 15.33 2.04 -30.39
CA LEU A 725 14.59 0.76 -30.18
C LEU A 725 15.33 -0.27 -29.29
N GLY A 726 16.36 0.20 -28.59
CA GLY A 726 17.43 -0.67 -28.14
C GLY A 726 16.86 -1.56 -27.08
N VAL A 727 16.80 -2.86 -27.38
CA VAL A 727 16.50 -3.87 -26.38
C VAL A 727 17.38 -3.57 -25.16
N PRO A 728 16.79 -3.38 -23.96
CA PRO A 728 17.56 -2.97 -22.80
C PRO A 728 18.69 -3.97 -22.54
N THR A 729 19.84 -3.46 -22.07
CA THR A 729 21.03 -4.28 -21.79
C THR A 729 20.70 -5.50 -20.93
N VAL A 730 19.74 -5.34 -20.01
CA VAL A 730 19.25 -6.42 -19.15
C VAL A 730 18.71 -7.62 -19.95
N ILE A 731 17.93 -7.36 -21.01
CA ILE A 731 17.37 -8.37 -21.91
C ILE A 731 18.46 -8.90 -22.86
N LYS A 732 19.27 -8.01 -23.47
CA LYS A 732 20.35 -8.41 -24.40
C LYS A 732 21.33 -9.37 -23.75
N ASN A 733 21.75 -9.09 -22.53
CA ASN A 733 22.69 -9.95 -21.82
C ASN A 733 22.09 -11.33 -21.52
N MET A 734 20.78 -11.42 -21.25
CA MET A 734 20.11 -12.71 -21.05
C MET A 734 19.89 -13.45 -22.37
N LEU A 735 19.58 -12.77 -23.47
CA LEU A 735 19.53 -13.38 -24.80
C LEU A 735 20.88 -14.03 -25.15
N LYS A 736 21.97 -13.27 -24.98
CA LYS A 736 23.33 -13.76 -25.18
C LYS A 736 23.65 -14.94 -24.29
N TYR A 737 23.24 -14.90 -23.01
CA TYR A 737 23.45 -16.02 -22.10
C TYR A 737 22.68 -17.28 -22.53
N CYS A 738 21.44 -17.13 -22.96
CA CYS A 738 20.60 -18.21 -23.46
C CYS A 738 20.97 -18.68 -24.88
N GLU A 739 22.08 -18.18 -25.45
CA GLU A 739 22.52 -18.46 -26.83
C GLU A 739 21.42 -18.16 -27.88
N LEU A 740 20.60 -17.14 -27.61
CA LEU A 740 19.61 -16.61 -28.53
C LEU A 740 20.16 -15.38 -29.26
N ASP A 741 19.61 -15.11 -30.44
CA ASP A 741 19.92 -13.91 -31.21
C ASP A 741 19.66 -12.64 -30.37
N GLU A 742 20.64 -11.73 -30.27
CA GLU A 742 20.49 -10.46 -29.56
C GLU A 742 19.41 -9.58 -30.18
N ASN A 743 19.12 -9.78 -31.47
CA ASN A 743 18.06 -9.10 -32.21
C ASN A 743 16.71 -9.84 -32.12
N TYR A 744 16.56 -10.85 -31.24
CA TYR A 744 15.33 -11.64 -31.13
C TYR A 744 14.09 -10.76 -30.94
N ILE A 745 14.13 -9.80 -30.03
CA ILE A 745 13.01 -8.87 -29.79
C ILE A 745 12.69 -8.09 -31.07
N GLU A 746 13.71 -7.52 -31.72
CA GLU A 746 13.54 -6.71 -32.94
C GLU A 746 12.94 -7.54 -34.09
N ASN A 747 13.38 -8.80 -34.22
CA ASN A 747 12.92 -9.73 -35.23
C ASN A 747 11.50 -10.28 -34.98
N HIS A 748 11.02 -10.24 -33.73
CA HIS A 748 9.71 -10.75 -33.33
C HIS A 748 8.75 -9.65 -32.85
N LEU A 749 9.12 -8.38 -33.05
CA LEU A 749 8.32 -7.24 -32.63
C LEU A 749 7.12 -7.08 -33.58
N ASP A 750 5.93 -7.40 -33.08
CA ASP A 750 4.69 -7.02 -33.75
C ASP A 750 4.41 -5.53 -33.47
N TYR A 751 4.63 -4.69 -34.48
CA TYR A 751 4.44 -3.25 -34.36
C TYR A 751 2.98 -2.85 -34.10
N ASP A 752 2.00 -3.65 -34.49
CA ASP A 752 0.60 -3.38 -34.17
C ASP A 752 0.30 -3.72 -32.70
N GLU A 753 0.88 -4.81 -32.18
CA GLU A 753 0.78 -5.09 -30.74
C GLU A 753 1.50 -4.03 -29.90
N LEU A 754 2.70 -3.62 -30.31
CA LEU A 754 3.44 -2.54 -29.66
C LEU A 754 2.65 -1.23 -29.68
N ARG A 755 2.04 -0.87 -30.82
CA ARG A 755 1.15 0.30 -30.94
C ARG A 755 0.02 0.23 -29.92
N LYS A 756 -0.62 -0.93 -29.75
CA LYS A 756 -1.70 -1.15 -28.78
C LYS A 756 -1.20 -1.02 -27.34
N GLU A 757 -0.03 -1.57 -27.00
CA GLU A 757 0.58 -1.42 -25.68
C GLU A 757 0.93 0.05 -25.38
N LEU A 758 1.52 0.77 -26.34
CA LEU A 758 1.81 2.21 -26.20
C LEU A 758 0.53 3.02 -25.96
N LEU A 759 -0.54 2.76 -26.71
CA LEU A 759 -1.83 3.42 -26.49
C LEU A 759 -2.39 3.14 -25.09
N MET A 760 -2.32 1.89 -24.62
CA MET A 760 -2.74 1.55 -23.25
C MET A 760 -1.94 2.31 -22.20
N ILE A 761 -0.61 2.37 -22.36
CA ILE A 761 0.28 3.09 -21.44
C ILE A 761 -0.05 4.58 -21.42
N LEU A 762 -0.19 5.19 -22.59
CA LEU A 762 -0.43 6.63 -22.71
C LEU A 762 -1.83 7.01 -22.19
N TYR A 763 -2.88 6.25 -22.48
CA TYR A 763 -4.24 6.62 -22.08
C TYR A 763 -4.51 6.50 -20.57
N PHE A 764 -3.90 5.54 -19.88
CA PHE A 764 -4.37 5.09 -18.55
C PHE A 764 -3.34 5.20 -17.41
N ASP A 765 -2.27 5.97 -17.58
CA ASP A 765 -1.27 6.16 -16.52
C ASP A 765 -1.83 7.01 -15.34
N PRO A 766 -1.56 6.69 -14.04
CA PRO A 766 -0.59 5.73 -13.49
C PRO A 766 -1.13 4.33 -13.14
N CYS A 767 -2.41 4.04 -13.33
CA CYS A 767 -3.01 2.74 -13.04
C CYS A 767 -4.09 2.44 -14.08
N VAL A 768 -3.91 1.37 -14.86
CA VAL A 768 -4.98 0.92 -15.75
C VAL A 768 -6.05 0.31 -14.85
N PRO A 769 -7.29 0.82 -14.80
CA PRO A 769 -8.34 0.25 -13.97
C PRO A 769 -8.62 -1.22 -14.34
N VAL A 770 -8.92 -2.08 -13.36
CA VAL A 770 -9.09 -3.54 -13.56
C VAL A 770 -10.17 -3.89 -14.59
N ASN A 771 -11.18 -3.02 -14.74
CA ASN A 771 -12.25 -3.15 -15.73
C ASN A 771 -11.82 -2.82 -17.16
N ILE A 772 -10.60 -2.33 -17.39
CA ILE A 772 -10.09 -1.98 -18.71
C ILE A 772 -9.23 -3.14 -19.22
N THR A 773 -9.79 -3.97 -20.08
CA THR A 773 -9.06 -5.07 -20.75
C THR A 773 -8.48 -4.60 -22.09
N LYS A 774 -7.51 -5.34 -22.66
CA LYS A 774 -7.02 -5.11 -24.03
C LYS A 774 -8.19 -5.05 -25.02
N SER A 775 -9.18 -5.94 -24.86
CA SER A 775 -10.41 -5.95 -25.65
C SER A 775 -11.24 -4.68 -25.47
N ASN A 776 -11.43 -4.20 -24.23
CA ASN A 776 -12.19 -2.97 -23.97
C ASN A 776 -11.49 -1.72 -24.52
N VAL A 777 -10.16 -1.69 -24.49
CA VAL A 777 -9.39 -0.61 -25.10
C VAL A 777 -9.48 -0.69 -26.62
N LEU A 778 -9.37 -1.89 -27.21
CA LEU A 778 -9.58 -2.09 -28.64
C LEU A 778 -10.99 -1.68 -29.05
N ASN A 779 -12.01 -2.03 -28.28
CA ASN A 779 -13.38 -1.61 -28.50
C ASN A 779 -13.54 -0.09 -28.34
N MET A 780 -12.91 0.53 -27.34
CA MET A 780 -12.96 1.99 -27.15
C MET A 780 -12.21 2.74 -28.28
N ILE A 781 -11.10 2.16 -28.77
CA ILE A 781 -10.34 2.65 -29.91
C ILE A 781 -11.17 2.47 -31.19
N ASP A 782 -11.79 1.31 -31.38
CA ASP A 782 -12.69 1.01 -32.48
C ASP A 782 -13.94 1.89 -32.43
N GLU A 783 -14.54 2.15 -31.27
CA GLU A 783 -15.67 3.08 -31.09
C GLU A 783 -15.27 4.53 -31.44
N LYS A 784 -14.05 4.94 -31.07
CA LYS A 784 -13.51 6.25 -31.45
C LYS A 784 -13.12 6.34 -32.94
N LEU A 785 -12.69 5.24 -33.54
CA LEU A 785 -12.29 5.16 -34.96
C LEU A 785 -13.49 4.99 -35.89
N GLN A 786 -14.50 4.23 -35.48
CA GLN A 786 -15.68 3.89 -36.29
C GLN A 786 -16.78 4.96 -36.17
N GLY A 787 -16.63 5.93 -35.26
CA GLY A 787 -17.76 6.70 -34.75
C GLY A 787 -18.73 5.79 -34.00
N ASN A 788 -19.41 6.30 -32.99
CA ASN A 788 -20.28 5.49 -32.14
C ASN A 788 -21.43 4.87 -32.99
N ARG A 789 -21.29 3.59 -33.39
CA ARG A 789 -22.13 2.92 -34.40
C ARG A 789 -23.53 2.57 -33.91
N ASP A 790 -23.78 2.59 -32.61
CA ASP A 790 -25.09 2.32 -32.05
C ASP A 790 -25.75 3.60 -31.54
N ASN A 791 -26.47 4.28 -32.44
CA ASN A 791 -27.53 5.24 -32.12
C ASN A 791 -28.74 4.60 -31.39
N SER A 792 -28.46 3.66 -30.48
CA SER A 792 -29.38 3.08 -29.49
C SER A 792 -28.90 3.40 -28.06
N THR A 793 -28.41 4.63 -27.85
CA THR A 793 -27.86 5.10 -26.58
C THR A 793 -28.87 5.00 -25.43
N ILE A 794 -28.73 3.99 -24.59
CA ILE A 794 -29.00 4.13 -23.15
C ILE A 794 -27.82 4.92 -22.60
N PHE A 795 -27.93 6.26 -22.62
CA PHE A 795 -26.97 7.08 -21.92
C PHE A 795 -27.13 6.84 -20.42
N ASN A 796 -26.20 6.10 -19.82
CA ASN A 796 -26.05 6.07 -18.36
C ASN A 796 -25.42 7.40 -17.91
N PHE A 797 -26.17 8.50 -18.05
CA PHE A 797 -25.74 9.78 -17.55
C PHE A 797 -25.72 9.74 -16.02
N THR A 798 -24.62 10.21 -15.43
CA THR A 798 -24.61 10.48 -13.99
C THR A 798 -25.64 11.59 -13.68
N PRO A 799 -26.21 11.65 -12.47
CA PRO A 799 -27.10 12.74 -12.07
C PRO A 799 -26.52 14.13 -12.33
N GLU A 800 -25.20 14.29 -12.16
CA GLU A 800 -24.49 15.54 -12.42
C GLU A 800 -24.44 15.89 -13.91
N THR A 801 -24.18 14.89 -14.76
CA THR A 801 -24.22 15.08 -16.21
C THR A 801 -25.62 15.48 -16.69
N ILE A 802 -26.68 14.86 -16.14
CA ILE A 802 -28.07 15.22 -16.45
C ILE A 802 -28.32 16.69 -16.08
N ARG A 803 -27.92 17.12 -14.89
CA ARG A 803 -28.07 18.52 -14.43
C ARG A 803 -27.34 19.50 -15.34
N ILE A 804 -26.11 19.20 -15.74
CA ILE A 804 -25.31 20.08 -16.63
C ILE A 804 -25.97 20.19 -18.01
N ILE A 805 -26.40 19.07 -18.59
CA ILE A 805 -27.06 19.06 -19.90
C ILE A 805 -28.40 19.81 -19.82
N THR A 806 -29.23 19.51 -18.82
CA THR A 806 -30.50 20.18 -18.60
C THR A 806 -30.29 21.68 -18.41
N TYR A 807 -29.31 22.10 -17.60
CA TYR A 807 -28.95 23.52 -17.45
C TYR A 807 -28.65 24.16 -18.81
N LYS A 808 -27.80 23.55 -19.64
CA LYS A 808 -27.48 24.06 -20.99
C LYS A 808 -28.71 24.15 -21.90
N VAL A 809 -29.59 23.15 -21.87
CA VAL A 809 -30.85 23.15 -22.62
C VAL A 809 -31.74 24.31 -22.17
N LEU A 810 -31.87 24.52 -20.86
CA LEU A 810 -32.68 25.59 -20.29
C LEU A 810 -32.13 26.98 -20.66
N THR A 811 -30.80 27.16 -20.59
CA THR A 811 -30.13 28.45 -20.82
C THR A 811 -29.94 28.82 -22.29
N ALA A 812 -30.36 27.99 -23.24
CA ALA A 812 -30.31 28.33 -24.67
C ALA A 812 -31.00 29.68 -24.91
N LYS A 813 -30.38 30.60 -25.64
CA LYS A 813 -30.93 31.95 -25.86
C LYS A 813 -32.01 31.97 -26.94
N THR A 814 -32.02 30.99 -27.85
CA THR A 814 -32.99 30.86 -28.94
C THR A 814 -33.76 29.54 -28.88
N LEU A 815 -34.90 29.49 -29.58
CA LEU A 815 -35.74 28.30 -29.64
C LEU A 815 -35.09 27.22 -30.53
N GLU A 816 -34.35 27.63 -31.55
CA GLU A 816 -33.59 26.77 -32.46
C GLU A 816 -32.36 26.15 -31.77
N GLY A 817 -31.63 26.95 -30.97
CA GLY A 817 -30.53 26.46 -30.14
C GLY A 817 -31.00 25.43 -29.12
N PHE A 818 -32.13 25.70 -28.48
CA PHE A 818 -32.84 24.75 -27.63
C PHE A 818 -33.19 23.45 -28.37
N ALA A 819 -33.75 23.57 -29.57
CA ALA A 819 -34.13 22.42 -30.40
C ALA A 819 -32.94 21.54 -30.77
N GLY A 820 -31.83 22.16 -31.19
CA GLY A 820 -30.59 21.45 -31.53
C GLY A 820 -29.98 20.73 -30.34
N LEU A 821 -29.94 21.37 -29.16
CA LEU A 821 -29.46 20.76 -27.92
C LEU A 821 -30.33 19.57 -27.49
N LEU A 822 -31.66 19.69 -27.61
CA LEU A 822 -32.57 18.59 -27.31
C LEU A 822 -32.40 17.42 -28.27
N ARG A 823 -32.27 17.65 -29.57
CA ARG A 823 -32.03 16.57 -30.54
C ARG A 823 -30.73 15.82 -30.23
N LYS A 824 -29.67 16.54 -29.86
CA LYS A 824 -28.36 15.96 -29.55
C LYS A 824 -28.37 15.12 -28.27
N TYR A 825 -28.87 15.68 -27.17
CA TYR A 825 -28.75 15.03 -25.85
C TYR A 825 -29.98 14.22 -25.45
N CYS A 826 -31.09 14.41 -26.16
CA CYS A 826 -32.37 13.81 -25.86
C CYS A 826 -33.09 13.37 -27.14
N PRO A 827 -32.58 12.36 -27.87
CA PRO A 827 -33.11 11.93 -29.17
C PRO A 827 -34.52 11.30 -29.10
N LYS A 828 -35.03 11.04 -27.88
CA LYS A 828 -36.36 10.51 -27.61
C LYS A 828 -37.18 11.55 -26.83
N ARG A 829 -38.51 11.57 -27.02
CA ARG A 829 -39.45 12.37 -26.19
C ARG A 829 -39.66 11.76 -24.79
N CYS A 830 -38.60 11.22 -24.21
CA CYS A 830 -38.55 10.57 -22.90
C CYS A 830 -37.09 10.51 -22.42
N GLY A 831 -36.85 10.04 -21.20
CA GLY A 831 -35.50 9.96 -20.63
C GLY A 831 -35.19 11.04 -19.59
N PRO A 832 -34.06 10.92 -18.89
CA PRO A 832 -33.75 11.74 -17.72
C PRO A 832 -33.63 13.22 -18.10
N VAL A 833 -32.96 13.53 -19.20
CA VAL A 833 -32.75 14.90 -19.67
C VAL A 833 -34.08 15.54 -20.07
N PHE A 834 -34.97 14.81 -20.75
CA PHE A 834 -36.31 15.29 -21.12
C PHE A 834 -37.13 15.64 -19.88
N THR A 835 -37.23 14.68 -18.96
CA THR A 835 -38.04 14.80 -17.74
C THR A 835 -37.52 15.92 -16.84
N GLU A 836 -36.20 16.00 -16.63
CA GLU A 836 -35.60 17.07 -15.84
C GLU A 836 -35.76 18.43 -16.53
N SER A 837 -35.69 18.51 -17.85
CA SER A 837 -35.93 19.79 -18.56
C SER A 837 -37.34 20.31 -18.31
N ILE A 838 -38.37 19.45 -18.42
CA ILE A 838 -39.75 19.84 -18.12
C ILE A 838 -39.91 20.27 -16.65
N LYS A 839 -39.38 19.49 -15.71
CA LYS A 839 -39.45 19.82 -14.28
C LYS A 839 -38.81 21.16 -13.97
N ASN A 840 -37.63 21.43 -14.52
CA ASN A 840 -36.94 22.69 -14.29
C ASN A 840 -37.66 23.88 -14.94
N PHE A 841 -38.27 23.73 -16.11
CA PHE A 841 -39.14 24.77 -16.67
C PHE A 841 -40.32 25.12 -15.76
N MET A 842 -40.81 24.17 -14.97
CA MET A 842 -41.88 24.41 -14.01
C MET A 842 -41.41 25.09 -12.71
N ILE A 843 -40.15 24.91 -12.31
CA ILE A 843 -39.60 25.44 -11.05
C ILE A 843 -39.03 26.86 -11.22
N LEU A 844 -38.58 27.24 -12.42
CA LEU A 844 -37.93 28.52 -12.65
C LEU A 844 -38.83 29.71 -12.26
N PRO A 845 -38.29 30.72 -11.54
CA PRO A 845 -39.06 31.88 -11.11
C PRO A 845 -39.59 32.66 -12.31
N GLN A 846 -40.90 32.94 -12.28
CA GLN A 846 -41.60 33.69 -13.32
C GLN A 846 -41.27 35.18 -13.23
N THR A 847 -40.13 35.59 -13.78
CA THR A 847 -39.82 37.01 -14.07
C THR A 847 -40.29 37.36 -15.48
N ASP A 848 -40.87 38.54 -15.70
CA ASP A 848 -41.65 38.89 -16.90
C ASP A 848 -40.95 38.63 -18.26
N GLU A 849 -39.65 38.95 -18.43
CA GLU A 849 -38.98 38.78 -19.73
C GLU A 849 -38.56 37.33 -20.05
N ASN A 850 -38.06 36.58 -19.06
CA ASN A 850 -37.68 35.16 -19.26
C ASN A 850 -38.90 34.23 -19.40
N ASN A 851 -40.09 34.70 -19.01
CA ASN A 851 -41.32 33.91 -19.03
C ASN A 851 -41.76 33.56 -20.46
N VAL A 852 -41.54 34.47 -21.43
CA VAL A 852 -41.94 34.25 -22.82
C VAL A 852 -41.15 33.10 -23.46
N LEU A 853 -39.82 33.12 -23.35
CA LEU A 853 -38.98 32.08 -23.96
C LEU A 853 -39.13 30.72 -23.26
N ILE A 854 -39.31 30.70 -21.93
CA ILE A 854 -39.61 29.47 -21.19
C ILE A 854 -40.93 28.86 -21.66
N LYS A 855 -41.97 29.70 -21.79
CA LYS A 855 -43.27 29.28 -22.33
C LYS A 855 -43.13 28.70 -23.74
N GLU A 856 -42.40 29.36 -24.64
CA GLU A 856 -42.19 28.86 -26.01
C GLU A 856 -41.43 27.54 -26.06
N LYS A 857 -40.37 27.38 -25.26
CA LYS A 857 -39.61 26.12 -25.14
C LYS A 857 -40.49 24.98 -24.62
N LEU A 858 -41.34 25.27 -23.64
CA LEU A 858 -42.26 24.29 -23.07
C LEU A 858 -43.36 23.91 -24.07
N ILE A 859 -43.93 24.88 -24.80
CA ILE A 859 -44.87 24.62 -25.90
C ILE A 859 -44.20 23.72 -26.94
N ALA A 860 -42.97 24.04 -27.36
CA ALA A 860 -42.23 23.25 -28.33
C ALA A 860 -42.02 21.78 -27.90
N LEU A 861 -41.73 21.56 -26.61
CA LEU A 861 -41.61 20.22 -26.03
C LEU A 861 -42.94 19.45 -26.05
N LEU A 862 -44.08 20.13 -25.87
CA LEU A 862 -45.41 19.52 -25.81
C LEU A 862 -45.99 19.27 -27.21
N THR A 863 -45.80 20.20 -28.15
CA THR A 863 -46.32 20.12 -29.52
C THR A 863 -45.41 19.34 -30.46
N ASN A 864 -44.14 19.14 -30.09
CA ASN A 864 -43.07 18.67 -30.99
C ASN A 864 -42.79 19.62 -32.15
N THR A 865 -42.94 20.93 -31.96
CA THR A 865 -42.75 21.93 -33.03
C THR A 865 -41.98 23.15 -32.54
N VAL A 866 -41.02 23.61 -33.35
CA VAL A 866 -40.26 24.85 -33.15
C VAL A 866 -40.42 25.66 -34.43
N GLY A 867 -41.16 26.78 -34.35
CA GLY A 867 -41.60 27.52 -35.53
C GLY A 867 -42.45 26.65 -36.46
N TYR A 868 -42.03 26.52 -37.72
CA TYR A 868 -42.69 25.68 -38.74
C TYR A 868 -42.12 24.26 -38.83
N SER A 869 -41.16 23.90 -37.97
CA SER A 869 -40.43 22.65 -38.05
C SER A 869 -40.74 21.72 -36.88
N ARG A 870 -40.66 20.41 -37.11
CA ARG A 870 -40.83 19.42 -36.03
C ARG A 870 -39.56 19.29 -35.20
N LEU A 871 -39.68 19.27 -33.87
CA LEU A 871 -38.54 19.08 -32.98
C LEU A 871 -37.94 17.66 -33.13
N TYR A 872 -38.78 16.65 -33.31
CA TYR A 872 -38.41 15.27 -33.60
C TYR A 872 -39.15 14.81 -34.86
N ASP A 873 -38.42 14.32 -35.86
CA ASP A 873 -39.00 13.85 -37.15
C ASP A 873 -38.77 12.35 -37.43
N ASN A 874 -38.30 11.63 -36.42
CA ASN A 874 -38.21 10.17 -36.44
C ASN A 874 -39.53 9.54 -35.92
N GLN A 875 -39.53 8.23 -35.66
CA GLN A 875 -40.70 7.53 -35.09
C GLN A 875 -41.24 8.19 -33.80
N MET A 876 -40.47 9.01 -33.10
CA MET A 876 -40.88 9.78 -31.92
C MET A 876 -41.88 10.89 -32.23
N SER A 877 -41.99 11.34 -33.48
CA SER A 877 -42.98 12.34 -33.89
C SER A 877 -44.42 11.87 -33.64
N ASN A 878 -44.62 10.55 -33.61
CA ASN A 878 -45.93 9.91 -33.41
C ASN A 878 -46.30 9.78 -31.93
N PHE A 879 -45.37 10.10 -31.03
CA PHE A 879 -45.58 10.00 -29.59
C PHE A 879 -45.80 11.39 -29.00
N CYS A 880 -46.78 11.54 -28.11
CA CYS A 880 -46.89 12.70 -27.23
C CYS A 880 -46.38 12.37 -25.83
N TRP A 881 -46.04 13.43 -25.09
CA TRP A 881 -45.61 13.31 -23.70
C TRP A 881 -46.81 13.32 -22.76
N GLN A 882 -46.81 12.40 -21.79
CA GLN A 882 -47.76 12.38 -20.67
C GLN A 882 -47.01 12.73 -19.39
N PRO A 883 -47.52 13.68 -18.56
CA PRO A 883 -46.96 14.00 -17.27
C PRO A 883 -46.97 12.79 -16.33
N LEU A 884 -45.89 12.64 -15.59
CA LEU A 884 -45.83 11.72 -14.45
C LEU A 884 -46.69 12.23 -13.29
N ALA A 885 -46.97 11.37 -12.32
CA ALA A 885 -47.82 11.70 -11.19
C ALA A 885 -47.32 12.89 -10.33
N ASP A 886 -46.01 13.17 -10.38
CA ASP A 886 -45.34 14.24 -9.65
C ASP A 886 -45.35 15.61 -10.36
N VAL A 887 -45.91 15.70 -11.57
CA VAL A 887 -46.04 16.95 -12.31
C VAL A 887 -47.35 17.66 -11.93
N ASP A 888 -47.28 18.92 -11.52
CA ASP A 888 -48.47 19.75 -11.24
C ASP A 888 -49.05 20.35 -12.53
N ILE A 889 -50.23 19.88 -12.94
CA ILE A 889 -50.89 20.34 -14.18
C ILE A 889 -51.37 21.78 -14.04
N SER A 890 -51.76 22.24 -12.84
CA SER A 890 -52.18 23.62 -12.63
C SER A 890 -51.02 24.60 -12.82
N LEU A 891 -49.81 24.19 -12.46
CA LEU A 891 -48.60 24.96 -12.74
C LEU A 891 -48.26 24.97 -14.24
N LEU A 892 -48.46 23.84 -14.93
CA LEU A 892 -48.31 23.76 -16.38
C LEU A 892 -49.31 24.69 -17.11
N GLU A 893 -50.57 24.69 -16.69
CA GLU A 893 -51.62 25.61 -17.18
C GLU A 893 -51.24 27.07 -16.94
N LYS A 894 -50.65 27.39 -15.80
CA LYS A 894 -50.19 28.74 -15.47
C LYS A 894 -49.06 29.22 -16.39
N ILE A 895 -48.10 28.35 -16.73
CA ILE A 895 -46.95 28.69 -17.56
C ILE A 895 -47.33 28.76 -19.04
N VAL A 896 -48.02 27.74 -19.55
CA VAL A 896 -48.40 27.65 -20.98
C VAL A 896 -49.56 28.59 -21.31
N GLY A 897 -50.47 28.78 -20.35
CA GLY A 897 -51.77 29.42 -20.56
C GLY A 897 -52.84 28.36 -20.78
N GLN A 898 -53.98 28.52 -20.10
CA GLN A 898 -55.04 27.51 -20.06
C GLN A 898 -55.62 27.20 -21.46
N ASP A 899 -55.83 28.23 -22.29
CA ASP A 899 -56.38 28.05 -23.64
C ASP A 899 -55.39 27.38 -24.59
N GLU A 900 -54.11 27.76 -24.49
CA GLU A 900 -53.04 27.16 -25.30
C GLU A 900 -52.81 25.70 -24.90
N LEU A 901 -52.81 25.38 -23.59
CA LEU A 901 -52.68 23.99 -23.15
C LEU A 901 -53.88 23.14 -23.58
N LYS A 902 -55.11 23.67 -23.53
CA LYS A 902 -56.30 22.97 -24.05
C LYS A 902 -56.19 22.68 -25.55
N LYS A 903 -55.66 23.63 -26.32
CA LYS A 903 -55.41 23.45 -27.75
C LYS A 903 -54.36 22.37 -27.99
N ILE A 904 -53.23 22.42 -27.29
CA ILE A 904 -52.17 21.40 -27.37
C ILE A 904 -52.70 20.01 -26.97
N GLU A 905 -53.54 19.94 -25.92
CA GLU A 905 -54.17 18.70 -25.48
C GLU A 905 -55.06 18.14 -26.59
N GLN A 906 -55.92 18.98 -27.18
CA GLN A 906 -56.80 18.58 -28.29
C GLN A 906 -56.00 18.11 -29.51
N ASP A 907 -54.88 18.76 -29.84
CA ASP A 907 -53.99 18.37 -30.93
C ASP A 907 -53.23 17.06 -30.65
N ASN A 908 -53.07 16.70 -29.37
CA ASN A 908 -52.42 15.47 -28.94
C ASN A 908 -53.39 14.31 -28.71
N ARG A 909 -54.71 14.55 -28.61
CA ARG A 909 -55.71 13.50 -28.45
C ARG A 909 -55.63 12.48 -29.59
N GLY A 910 -55.60 11.19 -29.22
CA GLY A 910 -55.45 10.10 -30.19
C GLY A 910 -54.01 9.74 -30.55
N LYS A 911 -53.01 10.56 -30.19
CA LYS A 911 -51.59 10.20 -30.39
C LYS A 911 -51.14 9.13 -29.40
N LYS A 912 -50.05 8.44 -29.74
CA LYS A 912 -49.48 7.39 -28.87
C LYS A 912 -48.71 8.02 -27.72
N VAL A 913 -48.76 7.41 -26.54
CA VAL A 913 -47.95 7.74 -25.38
C VAL A 913 -47.10 6.51 -25.05
N LEU A 914 -45.84 6.71 -24.67
CA LEU A 914 -44.99 5.63 -24.18
C LEU A 914 -45.46 5.17 -22.78
N HIS A 915 -45.45 3.85 -22.54
CA HIS A 915 -45.83 3.32 -21.24
C HIS A 915 -44.92 3.86 -20.10
N CYS A 916 -45.55 4.37 -19.05
CA CYS A 916 -44.88 4.63 -17.78
C CYS A 916 -44.96 3.39 -16.90
N TYR A 917 -43.81 2.83 -16.50
CA TYR A 917 -43.77 1.58 -15.76
C TYR A 917 -44.04 1.76 -14.26
N ARG A 918 -43.44 2.79 -13.63
CA ARG A 918 -43.45 3.02 -12.18
C ARG A 918 -43.22 4.51 -11.89
N THR A 919 -43.51 4.99 -10.68
CA THR A 919 -43.13 6.35 -10.27
C THR A 919 -41.60 6.53 -10.18
N ILE A 920 -40.88 5.48 -9.78
CA ILE A 920 -39.41 5.46 -9.72
C ILE A 920 -38.85 4.84 -11.01
N ASN A 921 -37.84 5.49 -11.61
CA ASN A 921 -37.16 4.96 -12.79
C ASN A 921 -36.25 3.75 -12.45
N LYS A 922 -36.86 2.61 -12.14
CA LYS A 922 -36.17 1.33 -11.94
C LYS A 922 -36.49 0.40 -13.11
N ALA A 923 -35.45 -0.13 -13.75
CA ALA A 923 -35.63 -1.10 -14.84
C ALA A 923 -36.40 -2.34 -14.37
N ASN A 924 -37.30 -2.83 -15.22
CA ASN A 924 -37.97 -4.10 -15.06
C ASN A 924 -37.02 -5.27 -15.42
N GLN A 925 -37.51 -6.51 -15.31
CA GLN A 925 -36.71 -7.71 -15.60
C GLN A 925 -36.23 -7.80 -17.06
N HIS A 926 -36.83 -7.03 -17.97
CA HIS A 926 -36.47 -6.96 -19.39
C HIS A 926 -35.60 -5.73 -19.72
N GLY A 927 -35.11 -4.99 -18.72
CA GLY A 927 -34.25 -3.82 -18.92
C GLY A 927 -35.00 -2.54 -19.34
N HIS A 928 -36.34 -2.56 -19.39
CA HIS A 928 -37.14 -1.38 -19.70
C HIS A 928 -37.47 -0.56 -18.45
N SER A 929 -37.44 0.76 -18.57
CA SER A 929 -37.74 1.72 -17.51
C SER A 929 -38.45 2.93 -18.09
N ASN A 930 -38.82 3.94 -17.29
CA ASN A 930 -39.38 5.18 -17.82
C ASN A 930 -38.37 5.94 -18.71
N TYR A 931 -37.07 5.75 -18.48
CA TYR A 931 -36.00 6.33 -19.30
C TYR A 931 -35.64 5.48 -20.52
N ASN A 932 -36.05 4.21 -20.53
CA ASN A 932 -35.90 3.31 -21.67
C ASN A 932 -37.19 2.52 -21.90
N PRO A 933 -38.28 3.19 -22.29
CA PRO A 933 -39.56 2.53 -22.43
C PRO A 933 -39.56 1.58 -23.63
N ASN A 934 -40.32 0.49 -23.54
CA ASN A 934 -40.51 -0.40 -24.67
C ASN A 934 -41.45 0.27 -25.68
N MET A 935 -40.95 0.49 -26.90
CA MET A 935 -41.69 1.15 -27.99
C MET A 935 -42.96 0.41 -28.41
N ASN A 936 -43.06 -0.89 -28.11
CA ASN A 936 -44.23 -1.71 -28.41
C ASN A 936 -45.36 -1.53 -27.38
N TYR A 937 -45.08 -0.97 -26.21
CA TYR A 937 -46.06 -0.71 -25.16
C TYR A 937 -46.46 0.77 -25.18
N THR A 938 -47.60 1.04 -25.82
CA THR A 938 -48.08 2.40 -26.04
C THR A 938 -49.55 2.54 -25.66
N PHE A 939 -49.95 3.72 -25.17
CA PHE A 939 -51.34 4.06 -24.84
C PHE A 939 -51.82 5.18 -25.76
N VAL A 940 -53.13 5.39 -25.83
CA VAL A 940 -53.70 6.54 -26.54
C VAL A 940 -53.82 7.70 -25.57
N PHE A 941 -53.33 8.88 -25.96
CA PHE A 941 -53.47 10.09 -25.15
C PHE A 941 -54.92 10.56 -25.12
N THR A 942 -55.51 10.60 -23.92
CA THR A 942 -56.89 11.05 -23.66
C THR A 942 -56.95 12.48 -23.15
N GLY A 943 -55.91 12.91 -22.41
CA GLY A 943 -55.75 14.28 -21.92
C GLY A 943 -54.64 14.39 -20.87
N TYR A 944 -54.24 15.60 -20.53
CA TYR A 944 -53.20 15.79 -19.49
C TYR A 944 -53.72 15.43 -18.08
N ASN A 945 -55.03 15.60 -17.84
CA ASN A 945 -55.70 15.27 -16.58
C ASN A 945 -55.99 13.78 -16.39
N ASP A 946 -56.05 13.01 -17.49
CA ASP A 946 -56.36 11.59 -17.47
C ASP A 946 -55.05 10.78 -17.39
N ARG A 947 -54.59 10.50 -16.17
CA ARG A 947 -53.35 9.74 -15.92
C ARG A 947 -53.63 8.24 -15.92
N HIS A 948 -52.93 7.50 -16.77
CA HIS A 948 -52.96 6.02 -16.84
C HIS A 948 -51.87 5.36 -15.99
#